data_AF-A0A662KEA7-F1
#
_entry.id   AF-A0A662KEA7-F1
#
_cell.length_a   1.000
_cell.length_b   1.000
_cell.length_c   1.000
_cell.angle_alpha   90.00
_cell.angle_beta   90.00
_cell.angle_gamma   90.00
#
_symmetry.space_group_name_H-M   'P 1'
#
loop_
_entity.id
_entity.type
_entity.pdbx_description
1 polymer ?
#
loop_
_entity_poly.entity_id
_entity_poly.type
_entity_poly.pdbx_seq_one_letter_code
_entity_poly.pdbx_strand_id
1 'polypeptide(L)'
;KDNPKDRMYLVKVGDKITFTVKAEGAEKFVWQVNKVVQKNVRANTFTWTVPDEKDIWEIHVVAKDSKGNQAHQEWVISTLTKAEAPDFFEYFADKKWAQHSESDPWGRPLPNWKAEKPPVTSSAWLEPPGSVGGPGNGTVLKTQLSAEFEHGTIRFRYRFPIGGGWPPCPFLDLWMGGNRGNLWYRIAADTHHYFQLLPPQPRMDYDVGFTPDDRWHEVTIILRDDGWIYTFIDEILDFKYRVEAGKFRKIWWRLHREGKRRPHGRAYVPANYTTYVDCLSIFSDRYLFPQRKGAIYGDYIANYYCKNSVFIPVRRKGVVVSGRGNTLESVARAINNPTLFIYDRDKKTAICYTNLALRPGAQLVLTGEVLKIHSEKDGEHEIALGYGAELEMRNSTITSNTAHFFNWRIASGGTQYGYPLAQCTKLSYASHITFVAENSTIDNCAHLLFDSPMVLRLKNVNLTNLHETDLGDYRFEGSYQSALRGRREFYRGLKSLWIFTKEFPTKTPTTFEFEISNVTIRGHRSPLNITLLLNAKLPKVNLYDVDAHGENIVVRTSLKLPFPIHAGGFWGPSNYAKSYVGLVNCRFKRIMFPPEPEYYGSSRKAEDAVVAVKYYLDVKGPPGAKVTVKNDVDDVNFPAENRLEVRPPEDKGYYYLISTYSTSRVTRITPSGHTPLPTDKKGVIILTDFVQDKNGKKEMTYTITVEKDGWKKTITAINPGPHWY
;
A
#
# COMPACT_ATOMS: atom_id res chain seq x y z
N LYS A 1 12.58 -6.47 -41.23
CA LYS A 1 13.30 -7.78 -41.19
C LYS A 1 12.23 -8.84 -41.44
N ASP A 2 12.55 -9.88 -42.18
CA ASP A 2 11.69 -11.00 -42.64
C ASP A 2 10.61 -10.65 -43.68
N ASN A 3 9.81 -9.58 -43.52
CA ASN A 3 8.97 -9.02 -44.61
C ASN A 3 8.67 -7.51 -44.36
N PRO A 4 8.82 -6.62 -45.37
CA PRO A 4 8.52 -5.18 -45.21
C PRO A 4 7.07 -4.84 -44.81
N LYS A 5 6.16 -5.81 -44.92
CA LYS A 5 4.75 -5.66 -44.57
C LYS A 5 4.45 -6.01 -43.10
N ASP A 6 5.37 -6.69 -42.41
CA ASP A 6 5.13 -7.17 -41.05
C ASP A 6 4.98 -5.98 -40.11
N ARG A 7 3.87 -5.96 -39.37
CA ARG A 7 3.58 -4.93 -38.38
C ARG A 7 4.10 -5.30 -37.00
N MET A 8 4.21 -6.60 -36.72
CA MET A 8 4.55 -7.11 -35.42
C MET A 8 5.64 -8.18 -35.54
N TYR A 9 6.80 -7.98 -34.91
CA TYR A 9 7.94 -8.88 -35.09
C TYR A 9 9.00 -8.79 -33.97
N LEU A 10 9.86 -9.81 -33.90
CA LEU A 10 10.97 -9.86 -32.97
C LEU A 10 12.19 -9.08 -33.46
N VAL A 11 12.90 -8.47 -32.52
CA VAL A 11 14.11 -7.68 -32.76
C VAL A 11 15.18 -8.03 -31.72
N LYS A 12 16.44 -7.67 -32.01
CA LYS A 12 17.53 -7.79 -31.05
C LYS A 12 17.90 -6.43 -30.47
N VAL A 13 18.40 -6.43 -29.23
CA VAL A 13 19.03 -5.25 -28.63
C VAL A 13 20.07 -4.68 -29.59
N GLY A 14 20.07 -3.36 -29.77
CA GLY A 14 20.98 -2.66 -30.67
C GLY A 14 20.61 -2.71 -32.17
N ASP A 15 19.58 -3.47 -32.57
CA ASP A 15 19.09 -3.42 -33.95
C ASP A 15 18.67 -1.97 -34.30
N LYS A 16 19.06 -1.52 -35.50
CA LYS A 16 18.63 -0.23 -36.06
C LYS A 16 17.55 -0.47 -37.09
N ILE A 17 16.38 0.12 -36.87
CA ILE A 17 15.18 -0.11 -37.68
C ILE A 17 14.69 1.22 -38.24
N THR A 18 14.47 1.27 -39.54
CA THR A 18 13.91 2.43 -40.22
C THR A 18 12.47 2.15 -40.64
N PHE A 19 11.54 2.87 -40.04
CA PHE A 19 10.11 2.88 -40.37
C PHE A 19 9.84 3.95 -41.42
N THR A 20 9.06 3.63 -42.45
CA THR A 20 8.71 4.56 -43.53
C THR A 20 7.24 4.44 -43.84
N VAL A 21 6.55 5.59 -43.97
CA VAL A 21 5.15 5.65 -44.42
C VAL A 21 5.00 6.41 -45.73
N LYS A 22 4.00 6.00 -46.51
CA LYS A 22 3.45 6.77 -47.62
C LYS A 22 2.05 7.23 -47.22
N ALA A 23 1.86 8.53 -47.06
CA ALA A 23 0.57 9.15 -46.74
C ALA A 23 0.31 10.30 -47.71
N GLU A 24 -0.60 10.11 -48.65
CA GLU A 24 -0.92 11.10 -49.68
C GLU A 24 -1.60 12.32 -49.06
N GLY A 25 -1.14 13.51 -49.42
CA GLY A 25 -1.64 14.78 -48.87
C GLY A 25 -1.21 15.10 -47.43
N ALA A 26 -0.38 14.26 -46.80
CA ALA A 26 0.13 14.54 -45.46
C ALA A 26 1.24 15.60 -45.49
N GLU A 27 1.07 16.65 -44.69
CA GLU A 27 2.03 17.75 -44.53
C GLU A 27 2.83 17.62 -43.23
N LYS A 28 2.35 16.82 -42.27
CA LYS A 28 2.98 16.65 -40.96
C LYS A 28 2.95 15.21 -40.50
N PHE A 29 4.07 14.75 -39.94
CA PHE A 29 4.20 13.44 -39.29
C PHE A 29 4.54 13.63 -37.81
N VAL A 30 3.84 12.89 -36.94
CA VAL A 30 4.12 12.85 -35.50
C VAL A 30 4.42 11.42 -35.12
N TRP A 31 5.68 11.15 -34.81
CA TRP A 31 6.15 9.84 -34.38
C TRP A 31 6.08 9.69 -32.87
N GLN A 32 5.72 8.50 -32.40
CA GLN A 32 5.62 8.13 -31.01
C GLN A 32 6.27 6.76 -30.78
N VAL A 33 6.90 6.60 -29.61
CA VAL A 33 7.37 5.31 -29.10
C VAL A 33 6.68 5.09 -27.75
N ASN A 34 5.93 4.00 -27.58
CA ASN A 34 5.09 3.74 -26.41
C ASN A 34 4.25 4.96 -26.01
N LYS A 35 3.53 5.54 -26.99
CA LYS A 35 2.74 6.78 -26.88
C LYS A 35 3.51 8.08 -26.54
N VAL A 36 4.84 8.04 -26.39
CA VAL A 36 5.70 9.22 -26.14
C VAL A 36 6.17 9.85 -27.45
N VAL A 37 5.87 11.15 -27.64
CA VAL A 37 6.20 11.90 -28.88
C VAL A 37 7.70 12.10 -29.07
N GLN A 38 8.19 11.76 -30.26
CA GLN A 38 9.56 11.95 -30.71
C GLN A 38 9.74 13.34 -31.34
N LYS A 39 10.05 14.35 -30.50
CA LYS A 39 10.01 15.78 -30.88
C LYS A 39 10.90 16.18 -32.07
N ASN A 40 11.97 15.42 -32.32
CA ASN A 40 12.98 15.75 -33.33
C ASN A 40 12.77 15.01 -34.67
N VAL A 41 11.62 14.34 -34.85
CA VAL A 41 11.31 13.57 -36.06
C VAL A 41 10.03 14.10 -36.68
N ARG A 42 10.14 14.63 -37.91
CA ARG A 42 9.02 15.25 -38.64
C ARG A 42 8.81 14.72 -40.05
N ALA A 43 9.75 13.90 -40.53
CA ALA A 43 9.67 13.28 -41.84
C ALA A 43 8.73 12.08 -41.84
N ASN A 44 8.43 11.56 -43.04
CA ASN A 44 7.70 10.31 -43.23
C ASN A 44 8.54 9.06 -42.89
N THR A 45 9.78 9.24 -42.43
CA THR A 45 10.70 8.20 -41.98
C THR A 45 11.14 8.41 -40.54
N PHE A 46 11.28 7.33 -39.79
CA PHE A 46 11.82 7.32 -38.43
C PHE A 46 12.79 6.16 -38.25
N THR A 47 14.02 6.47 -37.83
CA THR A 47 15.00 5.42 -37.47
C THR A 47 15.11 5.35 -35.96
N TRP A 48 14.93 4.15 -35.43
CA TRP A 48 15.00 3.87 -34.00
C TRP A 48 16.00 2.76 -33.73
N THR A 49 16.73 2.87 -32.63
CA THR A 49 17.67 1.84 -32.17
C THR A 49 17.06 1.15 -30.97
N VAL A 50 16.97 -0.18 -31.02
CA VAL A 50 16.41 -0.98 -29.93
C VAL A 50 17.30 -0.82 -28.69
N PRO A 51 16.75 -0.37 -27.54
CA PRO A 51 17.51 -0.14 -26.32
C PRO A 51 18.02 -1.45 -25.72
N ASP A 52 19.01 -1.34 -24.82
CA ASP A 52 19.55 -2.45 -24.04
C ASP A 52 18.63 -2.80 -22.86
N GLU A 53 17.40 -3.18 -23.19
CA GLU A 53 16.39 -3.63 -22.23
C GLU A 53 15.49 -4.68 -22.90
N LYS A 54 14.88 -5.54 -22.09
CA LYS A 54 13.92 -6.54 -22.57
C LYS A 54 12.49 -6.02 -22.45
N ASP A 55 11.86 -5.67 -23.55
CA ASP A 55 10.47 -5.18 -23.53
C ASP A 55 9.72 -5.37 -24.86
N ILE A 56 8.53 -4.77 -24.91
CA ILE A 56 7.67 -4.59 -26.07
C ILE A 56 7.58 -3.07 -26.34
N TRP A 57 7.86 -2.66 -27.57
CA TRP A 57 7.75 -1.27 -27.98
C TRP A 57 6.76 -1.11 -29.12
N GLU A 58 5.83 -0.19 -28.90
CA GLU A 58 4.91 0.32 -29.90
C GLU A 58 5.55 1.52 -30.60
N ILE A 59 5.61 1.47 -31.94
CA ILE A 59 6.10 2.55 -32.79
C ILE A 59 4.92 3.06 -33.60
N HIS A 60 4.46 4.27 -33.29
CA HIS A 60 3.25 4.85 -33.87
C HIS A 60 3.56 6.12 -34.67
N VAL A 61 2.89 6.31 -35.80
CA VAL A 61 2.91 7.58 -36.55
C VAL A 61 1.51 8.09 -36.85
N VAL A 62 1.34 9.40 -36.64
CA VAL A 62 0.17 10.16 -37.08
C VAL A 62 0.58 11.07 -38.24
N ALA A 63 0.06 10.79 -39.43
CA ALA A 63 0.19 11.65 -40.61
C ALA A 63 -1.01 12.60 -40.68
N LYS A 64 -0.78 13.89 -40.89
CA LYS A 64 -1.81 14.95 -40.89
C LYS A 64 -1.77 15.79 -42.15
N ASP A 65 -2.92 16.08 -42.73
CA ASP A 65 -3.06 17.04 -43.83
C ASP A 65 -3.32 18.47 -43.33
N SER A 66 -3.35 19.46 -44.23
CA SER A 66 -3.65 20.86 -43.92
C SER A 66 -5.07 21.09 -43.38
N LYS A 67 -5.99 20.16 -43.64
CA LYS A 67 -7.39 20.23 -43.18
C LYS A 67 -7.57 19.62 -41.78
N GLY A 68 -6.52 19.03 -41.22
CA GLY A 68 -6.52 18.41 -39.89
C GLY A 68 -7.00 16.96 -39.88
N ASN A 69 -7.23 16.33 -41.03
CA ASN A 69 -7.49 14.90 -41.13
C ASN A 69 -6.25 14.12 -40.69
N GLN A 70 -6.45 12.96 -40.08
CA GLN A 70 -5.37 12.16 -39.51
C GLN A 70 -5.43 10.72 -40.02
N ALA A 71 -4.28 10.19 -40.41
CA ALA A 71 -4.07 8.77 -40.69
C ALA A 71 -3.04 8.21 -39.72
N HIS A 72 -3.29 7.01 -39.23
CA HIS A 72 -2.50 6.36 -38.19
C HIS A 72 -1.80 5.14 -38.77
N GLN A 73 -0.60 4.81 -38.31
CA GLN A 73 0.05 3.52 -38.57
C GLN A 73 0.89 3.14 -37.36
N GLU A 74 0.86 1.86 -37.01
CA GLU A 74 1.56 1.33 -35.84
C GLU A 74 2.34 0.06 -36.21
N TRP A 75 3.47 -0.12 -35.53
CA TRP A 75 4.24 -1.34 -35.47
C TRP A 75 4.47 -1.72 -34.00
N VAL A 76 4.54 -3.02 -33.70
CA VAL A 76 4.93 -3.49 -32.37
C VAL A 76 6.12 -4.42 -32.49
N ILE A 77 7.21 -4.07 -31.82
CA ILE A 77 8.45 -4.86 -31.84
C ILE A 77 8.77 -5.35 -30.44
N SER A 78 9.40 -6.50 -30.33
CA SER A 78 9.79 -7.04 -29.03
C SER A 78 11.13 -7.76 -29.05
N THR A 79 11.88 -7.62 -27.97
CA THR A 79 13.08 -8.42 -27.68
C THR A 79 12.79 -9.65 -26.83
N LEU A 80 11.55 -9.82 -26.34
CA LEU A 80 11.20 -10.94 -25.49
C LEU A 80 11.22 -12.23 -26.31
N THR A 81 11.82 -13.27 -25.77
CA THR A 81 11.71 -14.62 -26.34
C THR A 81 10.28 -15.14 -26.23
N LYS A 82 9.94 -16.23 -26.94
CA LYS A 82 8.62 -16.86 -26.85
C LYS A 82 8.26 -17.29 -25.41
N ALA A 83 9.24 -17.66 -24.59
CA ALA A 83 9.05 -18.00 -23.18
C ALA A 83 8.81 -16.77 -22.29
N GLU A 84 9.28 -15.59 -22.72
CA GLU A 84 9.12 -14.32 -22.03
C GLU A 84 7.93 -13.52 -22.55
N ALA A 85 7.33 -13.91 -23.68
CA ALA A 85 6.14 -13.31 -24.26
C ALA A 85 4.96 -13.30 -23.27
N PRO A 86 4.09 -12.27 -23.26
CA PRO A 86 2.85 -12.33 -22.51
C PRO A 86 1.95 -13.46 -23.00
N ASP A 87 1.19 -14.07 -22.11
CA ASP A 87 0.22 -15.13 -22.39
C ASP A 87 -1.01 -14.60 -23.14
N PHE A 88 -1.32 -13.32 -22.93
CA PHE A 88 -2.33 -12.56 -23.67
C PHE A 88 -1.75 -11.27 -24.22
N PHE A 89 -2.06 -10.92 -25.48
CA PHE A 89 -1.50 -9.74 -26.14
C PHE A 89 -2.51 -9.10 -27.11
N GLU A 90 -2.74 -7.80 -26.97
CA GLU A 90 -3.56 -6.99 -27.88
C GLU A 90 -3.12 -5.51 -27.87
N TYR A 91 -2.73 -4.99 -29.03
CA TYR A 91 -2.28 -3.60 -29.25
C TYR A 91 -3.06 -2.94 -30.40
N PHE A 92 -4.00 -3.64 -31.06
CA PHE A 92 -4.80 -3.14 -32.18
C PHE A 92 -3.96 -2.58 -33.35
N ALA A 93 -2.69 -2.99 -33.49
CA ALA A 93 -1.74 -2.50 -34.50
C ALA A 93 -2.18 -2.80 -35.95
N ASP A 94 -3.00 -3.85 -36.15
CA ASP A 94 -3.62 -4.18 -37.44
C ASP A 94 -4.92 -3.40 -37.70
N LYS A 95 -5.32 -2.52 -36.77
CA LYS A 95 -6.53 -1.69 -36.77
C LYS A 95 -7.82 -2.51 -36.78
N LYS A 96 -7.80 -3.68 -36.17
CA LYS A 96 -8.96 -4.58 -36.02
C LYS A 96 -9.13 -4.98 -34.56
N TRP A 97 -10.36 -5.32 -34.20
CA TRP A 97 -10.73 -5.88 -32.89
C TRP A 97 -11.23 -7.33 -32.98
N ALA A 98 -11.41 -7.82 -34.21
CA ALA A 98 -11.78 -9.18 -34.56
C ALA A 98 -11.40 -9.41 -36.03
N GLN A 99 -11.32 -10.67 -36.45
CA GLN A 99 -10.93 -11.10 -37.79
C GLN A 99 -9.57 -10.50 -38.21
N HIS A 100 -8.61 -10.60 -37.30
CA HIS A 100 -7.25 -10.08 -37.46
C HIS A 100 -6.58 -10.64 -38.71
N SER A 101 -5.77 -9.81 -39.35
CA SER A 101 -4.98 -10.19 -40.54
C SER A 101 -3.50 -10.40 -40.24
N GLU A 102 -3.08 -10.10 -39.01
CA GLU A 102 -1.69 -10.20 -38.56
C GLU A 102 -1.61 -11.17 -37.37
N SER A 103 -0.42 -11.70 -37.11
CA SER A 103 -0.08 -12.40 -35.86
C SER A 103 0.64 -11.47 -34.90
N ASP A 104 0.68 -11.82 -33.63
CA ASP A 104 1.55 -11.13 -32.66
C ASP A 104 3.05 -11.34 -32.98
N PRO A 105 3.98 -10.64 -32.29
CA PRO A 105 5.41 -10.75 -32.57
C PRO A 105 5.99 -12.17 -32.49
N TRP A 106 5.32 -13.09 -31.78
CA TRP A 106 5.75 -14.47 -31.59
C TRP A 106 5.01 -15.48 -32.51
N GLY A 107 4.27 -14.98 -33.49
CA GLY A 107 3.58 -15.77 -34.51
C GLY A 107 2.27 -16.40 -34.03
N ARG A 108 1.66 -15.91 -32.94
CA ARG A 108 0.37 -16.39 -32.43
C ARG A 108 -0.78 -15.56 -33.02
N PRO A 109 -1.97 -16.16 -33.19
CA PRO A 109 -3.14 -15.40 -33.60
C PRO A 109 -3.56 -14.39 -32.53
N LEU A 110 -3.96 -13.19 -32.96
CA LEU A 110 -4.54 -12.15 -32.10
C LEU A 110 -5.99 -12.50 -31.66
N PRO A 111 -6.43 -12.01 -30.48
CA PRO A 111 -7.71 -12.39 -29.89
C PRO A 111 -8.91 -11.74 -30.59
N ASN A 112 -9.95 -12.54 -30.87
CA ASN A 112 -11.19 -12.01 -31.44
C ASN A 112 -12.17 -11.54 -30.36
N TRP A 113 -12.27 -10.22 -30.16
CA TRP A 113 -13.20 -9.65 -29.19
C TRP A 113 -14.65 -9.81 -29.65
N LYS A 114 -15.58 -9.93 -28.70
CA LYS A 114 -17.02 -9.78 -28.93
C LYS A 114 -17.45 -8.41 -28.43
N ALA A 115 -18.25 -7.68 -29.21
CA ALA A 115 -18.74 -6.36 -28.82
C ALA A 115 -20.24 -6.23 -29.08
N GLU A 116 -20.97 -5.53 -28.20
CA GLU A 116 -22.40 -5.21 -28.42
C GLU A 116 -22.60 -4.30 -29.64
N LYS A 117 -21.62 -3.43 -29.91
CA LYS A 117 -21.56 -2.52 -31.06
C LYS A 117 -20.14 -2.53 -31.61
N PRO A 118 -19.94 -2.38 -32.94
CA PRO A 118 -18.60 -2.35 -33.54
C PRO A 118 -17.72 -1.25 -32.91
N PRO A 119 -16.62 -1.59 -32.23
CA PRO A 119 -15.63 -0.62 -31.77
C PRO A 119 -14.93 0.09 -32.94
N VAL A 120 -14.33 1.24 -32.66
CA VAL A 120 -13.43 1.93 -33.60
C VAL A 120 -11.99 1.58 -33.24
N THR A 121 -11.20 1.17 -34.24
CA THR A 121 -9.77 0.81 -34.11
C THR A 121 -8.91 1.41 -35.23
N SER A 122 -9.46 2.31 -36.05
CA SER A 122 -8.76 2.95 -37.19
C SER A 122 -7.48 3.70 -36.76
N SER A 123 -7.43 4.11 -35.51
CA SER A 123 -6.33 4.83 -34.89
C SER A 123 -5.24 3.91 -34.32
N ALA A 124 -5.37 2.58 -34.43
CA ALA A 124 -4.53 1.57 -33.76
C ALA A 124 -4.63 1.59 -32.22
N TRP A 125 -5.84 1.80 -31.70
CA TRP A 125 -6.20 1.60 -30.29
C TRP A 125 -7.72 1.44 -30.21
N LEU A 126 -8.25 0.98 -29.08
CA LEU A 126 -9.68 0.73 -28.92
C LEU A 126 -10.44 2.00 -28.52
N GLU A 127 -11.49 2.33 -29.27
CA GLU A 127 -12.41 3.43 -28.96
C GLU A 127 -13.89 3.00 -29.01
N PRO A 128 -14.78 3.72 -28.28
CA PRO A 128 -16.21 3.54 -28.40
C PRO A 128 -16.78 3.77 -29.82
N PRO A 129 -17.90 3.09 -30.18
CA PRO A 129 -18.58 3.30 -31.45
C PRO A 129 -19.14 4.71 -31.63
N GLY A 130 -19.26 5.13 -32.90
CA GLY A 130 -20.19 6.15 -33.36
C GLY A 130 -19.86 7.60 -33.00
N SER A 131 -20.50 8.54 -33.70
CA SER A 131 -20.58 9.94 -33.27
C SER A 131 -21.71 10.10 -32.25
N VAL A 132 -21.44 10.87 -31.21
CA VAL A 132 -22.43 11.23 -30.19
C VAL A 132 -23.21 12.46 -30.69
N GLY A 133 -24.53 12.31 -30.88
CA GLY A 133 -25.38 13.39 -31.37
C GLY A 133 -25.68 14.38 -30.25
N GLY A 134 -25.25 15.64 -30.37
CA GLY A 134 -25.64 16.71 -29.44
C GLY A 134 -25.21 16.55 -27.96
N PRO A 135 -25.42 17.60 -27.14
CA PRO A 135 -25.04 17.62 -25.72
C PRO A 135 -25.77 16.57 -24.86
N GLY A 136 -25.02 15.82 -24.03
CA GLY A 136 -25.59 14.88 -23.06
C GLY A 136 -25.92 13.48 -23.59
N ASN A 137 -25.73 13.23 -24.90
CA ASN A 137 -25.80 11.88 -25.47
C ASN A 137 -24.45 11.18 -25.34
N GLY A 138 -24.48 9.92 -24.87
CA GLY A 138 -23.30 9.08 -24.70
C GLY A 138 -23.46 7.71 -25.36
N THR A 139 -22.34 7.07 -25.69
CA THR A 139 -22.26 5.67 -26.10
C THR A 139 -21.24 4.96 -25.23
N VAL A 140 -21.64 3.81 -24.69
CA VAL A 140 -20.75 2.91 -23.97
C VAL A 140 -20.43 1.73 -24.88
N LEU A 141 -19.14 1.52 -25.12
CA LEU A 141 -18.66 0.27 -25.66
C LEU A 141 -18.65 -0.78 -24.56
N LYS A 142 -19.17 -1.98 -24.85
CA LYS A 142 -18.94 -3.16 -24.03
C LYS A 142 -18.30 -4.24 -24.88
N THR A 143 -17.06 -4.58 -24.60
CA THR A 143 -16.38 -5.72 -25.21
C THR A 143 -16.20 -6.84 -24.20
N GLN A 144 -16.10 -8.06 -24.71
CA GLN A 144 -15.76 -9.22 -23.90
C GLN A 144 -14.89 -10.20 -24.68
N LEU A 145 -14.05 -10.90 -23.94
CA LEU A 145 -13.27 -12.03 -24.42
C LEU A 145 -13.18 -13.10 -23.33
N SER A 146 -13.15 -14.38 -23.73
CA SER A 146 -12.81 -15.47 -22.81
C SER A 146 -11.29 -15.62 -22.73
N ALA A 147 -10.75 -15.45 -21.53
CA ALA A 147 -9.33 -15.58 -21.25
C ALA A 147 -9.17 -16.03 -19.80
N GLU A 148 -8.33 -17.03 -19.55
CA GLU A 148 -8.08 -17.54 -18.21
C GLU A 148 -6.86 -16.85 -17.59
N PHE A 149 -7.00 -16.37 -16.36
CA PHE A 149 -5.94 -15.72 -15.60
C PHE A 149 -6.24 -15.85 -14.11
N GLU A 150 -5.23 -16.06 -13.27
CA GLU A 150 -5.41 -16.18 -11.82
C GLU A 150 -4.38 -15.33 -11.08
N HIS A 151 -3.10 -15.56 -11.39
CA HIS A 151 -1.99 -14.80 -10.84
C HIS A 151 -1.05 -14.34 -11.95
N GLY A 152 -0.35 -13.23 -11.72
CA GLY A 152 0.62 -12.66 -12.65
C GLY A 152 0.47 -11.14 -12.79
N THR A 153 0.78 -10.63 -13.98
CA THR A 153 0.76 -9.18 -14.29
C THR A 153 -0.18 -8.86 -15.43
N ILE A 154 -0.99 -7.81 -15.27
CA ILE A 154 -1.79 -7.19 -16.33
C ILE A 154 -1.22 -5.81 -16.58
N ARG A 155 -0.93 -5.48 -17.85
CA ARG A 155 -0.53 -4.14 -18.29
C ARG A 155 -1.47 -3.64 -19.37
N PHE A 156 -1.80 -2.36 -19.34
CA PHE A 156 -2.51 -1.68 -20.42
C PHE A 156 -2.28 -0.17 -20.33
N ARG A 157 -2.61 0.56 -21.39
CA ARG A 157 -2.58 2.02 -21.40
C ARG A 157 -3.98 2.58 -21.58
N TYR A 158 -4.25 3.72 -20.97
CA TYR A 158 -5.49 4.45 -21.18
C TYR A 158 -5.25 5.94 -21.39
N ARG A 159 -6.23 6.62 -21.98
CA ARG A 159 -6.25 8.08 -22.12
C ARG A 159 -7.65 8.63 -21.93
N PHE A 160 -7.76 9.75 -21.21
CA PHE A 160 -9.01 10.50 -21.01
C PHE A 160 -9.03 11.79 -21.84
N PRO A 161 -10.19 12.44 -22.01
CA PRO A 161 -10.30 13.82 -22.50
C PRO A 161 -9.91 14.85 -21.42
N ILE A 162 -9.50 16.07 -21.83
CA ILE A 162 -9.24 17.17 -20.90
C ILE A 162 -10.54 17.61 -20.21
N GLY A 163 -10.50 17.67 -18.87
CA GLY A 163 -11.56 18.27 -18.06
C GLY A 163 -12.68 17.30 -17.72
N GLY A 164 -13.01 17.18 -16.43
CA GLY A 164 -14.15 16.40 -15.97
C GLY A 164 -14.82 17.05 -14.78
N GLY A 165 -16.15 17.10 -14.84
CA GLY A 165 -17.06 17.61 -13.82
C GLY A 165 -18.28 16.70 -13.67
N TRP A 166 -19.22 17.09 -12.79
CA TRP A 166 -20.36 16.31 -12.29
C TRP A 166 -21.22 15.58 -13.38
N PRO A 167 -21.81 14.40 -13.07
CA PRO A 167 -22.33 13.38 -14.00
C PRO A 167 -23.42 13.76 -15.04
N PRO A 168 -23.62 12.92 -16.09
CA PRO A 168 -22.76 11.81 -16.52
C PRO A 168 -21.33 12.26 -16.86
N CYS A 169 -20.37 11.42 -16.50
CA CYS A 169 -18.95 11.63 -16.69
C CYS A 169 -18.38 10.46 -17.53
N PRO A 170 -17.44 10.71 -18.46
CA PRO A 170 -16.74 9.62 -19.15
C PRO A 170 -15.98 8.76 -18.14
N PHE A 171 -16.09 7.45 -18.31
CA PHE A 171 -15.41 6.46 -17.49
C PHE A 171 -14.84 5.35 -18.37
N LEU A 172 -13.88 4.63 -17.80
CA LEU A 172 -13.26 3.44 -18.33
C LEU A 172 -13.32 2.37 -17.26
N ASP A 173 -13.72 1.16 -17.65
CA ASP A 173 -13.66 -0.03 -16.80
C ASP A 173 -12.86 -1.13 -17.46
N LEU A 174 -11.89 -1.69 -16.72
CA LEU A 174 -11.47 -3.07 -16.88
C LEU A 174 -12.27 -3.93 -15.90
N TRP A 175 -12.97 -4.92 -16.44
CA TRP A 175 -13.62 -5.96 -15.64
C TRP A 175 -12.97 -7.30 -15.95
N MET A 176 -12.70 -8.11 -14.93
CA MET A 176 -12.30 -9.50 -15.11
C MET A 176 -13.10 -10.41 -14.20
N GLY A 177 -13.68 -11.47 -14.77
CA GLY A 177 -14.79 -12.16 -14.12
C GLY A 177 -14.41 -13.58 -13.84
N GLY A 178 -14.54 -13.97 -12.58
CA GLY A 178 -14.01 -15.21 -12.07
C GLY A 178 -15.01 -16.00 -11.26
N ASN A 179 -14.52 -17.14 -10.78
CA ASN A 179 -15.28 -18.05 -9.93
C ASN A 179 -15.46 -17.53 -8.49
N ARG A 180 -14.54 -16.70 -7.99
CA ARG A 180 -14.57 -16.15 -6.62
C ARG A 180 -14.94 -14.68 -6.57
N GLY A 181 -15.40 -14.08 -7.67
CA GLY A 181 -15.72 -12.66 -7.75
C GLY A 181 -15.16 -12.02 -9.02
N ASN A 182 -15.21 -10.70 -9.08
CA ASN A 182 -14.79 -9.96 -10.28
C ASN A 182 -13.82 -8.84 -9.93
N LEU A 183 -12.70 -8.77 -10.63
CA LEU A 183 -11.84 -7.59 -10.59
C LEU A 183 -12.53 -6.46 -11.36
N TRP A 184 -12.63 -5.30 -10.72
CA TRP A 184 -13.16 -4.09 -11.32
C TRP A 184 -12.18 -2.94 -11.08
N TYR A 185 -11.53 -2.50 -12.14
CA TYR A 185 -10.76 -1.27 -12.17
C TYR A 185 -11.53 -0.22 -12.98
N ARG A 186 -11.81 0.93 -12.38
CA ARG A 186 -12.55 2.04 -12.98
C ARG A 186 -11.81 3.34 -12.78
N ILE A 187 -11.69 4.13 -13.85
CA ILE A 187 -11.38 5.56 -13.73
C ILE A 187 -12.55 6.35 -14.32
N ALA A 188 -12.90 7.47 -13.71
CA ALA A 188 -13.90 8.41 -14.21
C ALA A 188 -13.35 9.85 -14.21
N ALA A 189 -13.83 10.66 -15.16
CA ALA A 189 -13.36 12.04 -15.31
C ALA A 189 -13.77 13.00 -14.20
N ASP A 190 -14.84 12.69 -13.46
CA ASP A 190 -15.22 13.43 -12.24
C ASP A 190 -14.38 13.03 -11.01
N THR A 191 -13.26 12.36 -11.27
CA THR A 191 -12.21 11.91 -10.36
C THR A 191 -12.42 10.60 -9.65
N HIS A 192 -13.56 9.92 -9.81
CA HIS A 192 -13.70 8.60 -9.18
C HIS A 192 -12.66 7.63 -9.69
N HIS A 193 -12.05 6.90 -8.76
CA HIS A 193 -11.15 5.81 -9.05
C HIS A 193 -11.61 4.62 -8.23
N TYR A 194 -12.04 3.54 -8.88
CA TYR A 194 -12.37 2.29 -8.19
C TYR A 194 -11.43 1.15 -8.55
N PHE A 195 -10.97 0.42 -7.56
CA PHE A 195 -10.33 -0.88 -7.66
C PHE A 195 -10.97 -1.80 -6.63
N GLN A 196 -11.78 -2.73 -7.11
CA GLN A 196 -12.61 -3.58 -6.27
C GLN A 196 -12.48 -5.02 -6.75
N LEU A 197 -12.52 -5.93 -5.80
CA LEU A 197 -12.92 -7.29 -6.08
C LEU A 197 -14.39 -7.36 -5.65
N LEU A 198 -15.30 -7.49 -6.60
CA LEU A 198 -16.76 -7.41 -6.42
C LEU A 198 -17.35 -8.78 -6.05
N PRO A 199 -18.49 -8.80 -5.31
CA PRO A 199 -18.72 -9.68 -4.17
C PRO A 199 -18.37 -11.15 -4.38
N PRO A 200 -17.83 -11.80 -3.34
CA PRO A 200 -17.90 -11.41 -1.91
C PRO A 200 -16.79 -10.45 -1.35
N GLN A 201 -15.96 -9.83 -2.19
CA GLN A 201 -14.71 -9.15 -1.76
C GLN A 201 -14.80 -7.61 -1.54
N PRO A 202 -13.75 -6.96 -0.96
CA PRO A 202 -13.73 -5.53 -0.63
C PRO A 202 -13.48 -4.55 -1.79
N ARG A 203 -13.87 -3.30 -1.53
CA ARG A 203 -13.35 -2.10 -2.22
C ARG A 203 -11.99 -1.70 -1.63
N MET A 204 -10.98 -1.52 -2.48
CA MET A 204 -9.59 -1.28 -2.06
C MET A 204 -9.15 0.18 -2.24
N ASP A 205 -9.77 0.90 -3.17
CA ASP A 205 -9.34 2.22 -3.65
C ASP A 205 -9.81 3.43 -2.80
N TYR A 206 -10.66 3.22 -1.79
CA TYR A 206 -11.23 4.28 -0.93
C TYR A 206 -11.80 5.53 -1.64
N ASP A 207 -12.01 5.51 -2.97
CA ASP A 207 -12.42 6.67 -3.77
C ASP A 207 -11.51 7.93 -3.59
N VAL A 208 -10.20 7.72 -3.42
CA VAL A 208 -9.22 8.79 -3.10
C VAL A 208 -9.00 9.82 -4.22
N GLY A 209 -9.64 9.64 -5.37
CA GLY A 209 -9.69 10.61 -6.44
C GLY A 209 -8.44 10.61 -7.33
N PHE A 210 -8.60 10.31 -8.62
CA PHE A 210 -7.57 10.53 -9.65
C PHE A 210 -8.04 11.67 -10.55
N THR A 211 -7.17 12.60 -11.00
CA THR A 211 -7.60 13.63 -11.98
C THR A 211 -7.11 13.23 -13.34
N PRO A 212 -7.99 12.76 -14.23
CA PRO A 212 -7.54 12.41 -15.56
C PRO A 212 -7.06 13.66 -16.30
N ASP A 213 -5.97 13.49 -17.01
CA ASP A 213 -5.52 14.43 -18.03
C ASP A 213 -5.63 13.77 -19.40
N ASP A 214 -5.23 14.49 -20.45
CA ASP A 214 -5.30 13.99 -21.82
C ASP A 214 -4.03 13.28 -22.29
N ARG A 215 -3.19 12.83 -21.37
CA ARG A 215 -2.03 12.01 -21.69
C ARG A 215 -2.41 10.54 -21.62
N TRP A 216 -1.57 9.73 -22.26
CA TRP A 216 -1.61 8.30 -22.07
C TRP A 216 -0.97 7.96 -20.72
N HIS A 217 -1.64 7.11 -19.97
CA HIS A 217 -1.17 6.56 -18.71
C HIS A 217 -1.01 5.05 -18.84
N GLU A 218 0.06 4.51 -18.27
CA GLU A 218 0.27 3.07 -18.19
C GLU A 218 -0.20 2.54 -16.84
N VAL A 219 -1.00 1.47 -16.86
CA VAL A 219 -1.46 0.75 -15.69
C VAL A 219 -0.78 -0.60 -15.62
N THR A 220 -0.24 -0.93 -14.45
CA THR A 220 0.27 -2.27 -14.13
C THR A 220 -0.44 -2.81 -12.90
N ILE A 221 -1.14 -3.94 -13.04
CA ILE A 221 -1.80 -4.66 -11.95
C ILE A 221 -1.05 -5.98 -11.74
N ILE A 222 -0.66 -6.27 -10.51
CA ILE A 222 0.06 -7.49 -10.14
C ILE A 222 -0.78 -8.23 -9.10
N LEU A 223 -1.19 -9.45 -9.42
CA LEU A 223 -1.91 -10.37 -8.53
C LEU A 223 -0.98 -11.51 -8.16
N ARG A 224 -0.54 -11.58 -6.90
CA ARG A 224 0.35 -12.62 -6.42
C ARG A 224 -0.41 -13.83 -5.87
N ASP A 225 0.21 -14.99 -5.96
CA ASP A 225 -0.25 -16.27 -5.41
C ASP A 225 -0.42 -16.26 -3.88
N ASP A 226 0.36 -15.44 -3.17
CA ASP A 226 0.26 -15.22 -1.72
C ASP A 226 -0.84 -14.23 -1.29
N GLY A 227 -1.67 -13.81 -2.26
CA GLY A 227 -2.81 -12.91 -2.09
C GLY A 227 -2.48 -11.42 -2.10
N TRP A 228 -1.21 -11.03 -2.28
CA TRP A 228 -0.88 -9.61 -2.41
C TRP A 228 -1.24 -9.05 -3.79
N ILE A 229 -1.83 -7.85 -3.79
CA ILE A 229 -2.23 -7.11 -4.98
C ILE A 229 -1.53 -5.75 -4.99
N TYR A 230 -0.99 -5.38 -6.15
CA TYR A 230 -0.38 -4.07 -6.39
C TYR A 230 -0.94 -3.47 -7.67
N THR A 231 -1.28 -2.19 -7.63
CA THR A 231 -1.62 -1.40 -8.81
C THR A 231 -0.65 -0.24 -8.93
N PHE A 232 -0.22 0.05 -10.16
CA PHE A 232 0.65 1.17 -10.48
C PHE A 232 0.07 1.94 -11.64
N ILE A 233 0.17 3.28 -11.59
CA ILE A 233 -0.08 4.17 -12.72
C ILE A 233 1.22 4.93 -12.99
N ASP A 234 1.75 4.86 -14.21
CA ASP A 234 3.02 5.48 -14.60
C ASP A 234 4.16 5.12 -13.63
N GLU A 235 4.23 3.83 -13.27
CA GLU A 235 5.17 3.23 -12.31
C GLU A 235 5.07 3.76 -10.86
N ILE A 236 4.07 4.59 -10.55
CA ILE A 236 3.81 5.09 -9.20
C ILE A 236 2.78 4.17 -8.55
N LEU A 237 3.07 3.69 -7.34
CA LEU A 237 2.12 2.87 -6.60
C LEU A 237 0.81 3.63 -6.40
N ASP A 238 -0.25 3.01 -6.90
CA ASP A 238 -1.61 3.48 -6.78
C ASP A 238 -2.24 2.87 -5.51
N PHE A 239 -2.41 1.54 -5.48
CA PHE A 239 -2.84 0.82 -4.29
C PHE A 239 -2.04 -0.45 -4.05
N LYS A 240 -1.99 -0.82 -2.77
CA LYS A 240 -1.51 -2.13 -2.29
C LYS A 240 -2.60 -2.72 -1.41
N TYR A 241 -2.93 -3.99 -1.63
CA TYR A 241 -3.96 -4.69 -0.86
C TYR A 241 -3.64 -6.18 -0.70
N ARG A 242 -4.34 -6.89 0.18
CA ARG A 242 -4.22 -8.34 0.33
C ARG A 242 -5.58 -9.04 0.39
N VAL A 243 -5.81 -9.93 -0.56
CA VAL A 243 -7.04 -10.72 -0.73
C VAL A 243 -6.79 -11.84 -1.73
N GLU A 244 -7.40 -13.02 -1.54
CA GLU A 244 -7.40 -14.05 -2.58
C GLU A 244 -8.14 -13.56 -3.82
N ALA A 245 -7.42 -13.48 -4.92
CA ALA A 245 -8.03 -13.54 -6.24
C ALA A 245 -8.32 -15.02 -6.58
N GLY A 246 -9.49 -15.30 -7.13
CA GLY A 246 -9.74 -16.58 -7.78
C GLY A 246 -9.42 -16.50 -9.28
N LYS A 247 -9.58 -17.63 -9.97
CA LYS A 247 -9.43 -17.71 -11.42
C LYS A 247 -10.47 -16.86 -12.17
N PHE A 248 -9.99 -15.87 -12.91
CA PHE A 248 -10.73 -15.11 -13.91
C PHE A 248 -10.80 -15.89 -15.23
N ARG A 249 -11.93 -15.77 -15.92
CA ARG A 249 -12.23 -16.49 -17.18
C ARG A 249 -12.67 -15.57 -18.31
N LYS A 250 -12.89 -14.30 -17.99
CA LYS A 250 -13.41 -13.30 -18.93
C LYS A 250 -12.77 -11.96 -18.66
N ILE A 251 -12.52 -11.22 -19.72
CA ILE A 251 -12.04 -9.83 -19.70
C ILE A 251 -13.09 -8.97 -20.40
N TRP A 252 -13.42 -7.81 -19.82
CA TRP A 252 -14.30 -6.82 -20.43
C TRP A 252 -13.69 -5.44 -20.37
N TRP A 253 -13.92 -4.68 -21.43
CA TRP A 253 -13.79 -3.24 -21.42
C TRP A 253 -15.16 -2.59 -21.42
N ARG A 254 -15.35 -1.58 -20.56
CA ARG A 254 -16.42 -0.59 -20.75
C ARG A 254 -15.80 0.78 -20.97
N LEU A 255 -15.99 1.34 -22.16
CA LEU A 255 -15.43 2.64 -22.54
C LEU A 255 -16.57 3.60 -22.86
N HIS A 256 -16.55 4.79 -22.28
CA HIS A 256 -17.57 5.80 -22.52
C HIS A 256 -17.08 6.85 -23.53
N ARG A 257 -17.96 7.21 -24.47
CA ARG A 257 -17.89 8.40 -25.32
C ARG A 257 -19.11 9.27 -25.07
N GLU A 258 -18.93 10.56 -24.81
CA GLU A 258 -20.01 11.52 -24.55
C GLU A 258 -19.88 12.79 -25.42
N GLY A 259 -21.02 13.31 -25.88
CA GLY A 259 -21.10 14.50 -26.72
C GLY A 259 -20.80 15.79 -25.95
N LYS A 260 -20.52 16.87 -26.69
CA LYS A 260 -20.20 18.20 -26.13
C LYS A 260 -21.26 18.66 -25.13
N ARG A 261 -20.94 18.82 -23.85
CA ARG A 261 -21.88 19.35 -22.84
C ARG A 261 -21.55 20.81 -22.49
N ARG A 262 -22.57 21.66 -22.32
CA ARG A 262 -22.39 22.97 -21.67
C ARG A 262 -22.24 22.73 -20.16
N PRO A 263 -21.16 23.19 -19.50
CA PRO A 263 -21.05 23.03 -18.06
C PRO A 263 -22.01 23.98 -17.34
N HIS A 264 -22.55 23.54 -16.19
CA HIS A 264 -23.20 24.43 -15.23
C HIS A 264 -22.15 25.36 -14.59
N GLY A 265 -21.83 26.47 -15.27
CA GLY A 265 -21.19 27.65 -14.68
C GLY A 265 -19.66 27.64 -14.50
N ARG A 266 -18.91 26.63 -14.97
CA ARG A 266 -17.43 26.68 -14.98
C ARG A 266 -16.84 26.16 -16.30
N ALA A 267 -16.21 27.08 -17.02
CA ALA A 267 -15.32 26.94 -18.20
C ALA A 267 -15.83 26.11 -19.41
N TYR A 268 -15.79 26.72 -20.59
CA TYR A 268 -16.07 26.09 -21.89
C TYR A 268 -15.05 24.97 -22.17
N VAL A 269 -15.50 23.73 -22.41
CA VAL A 269 -14.61 22.59 -22.74
C VAL A 269 -14.76 22.20 -24.22
N PRO A 270 -13.67 22.09 -25.00
CA PRO A 270 -13.74 21.75 -26.42
C PRO A 270 -13.92 20.24 -26.67
N ALA A 271 -14.90 19.90 -27.52
CA ALA A 271 -15.10 18.60 -28.21
C ALA A 271 -15.48 17.36 -27.37
N ASN A 272 -15.78 16.25 -28.08
CA ASN A 272 -16.33 15.00 -27.53
C ASN A 272 -15.42 14.38 -26.46
N TYR A 273 -16.03 13.91 -25.37
CA TYR A 273 -15.34 13.20 -24.30
C TYR A 273 -15.21 11.73 -24.67
N THR A 274 -14.02 11.26 -25.05
CA THR A 274 -13.82 9.84 -25.40
C THR A 274 -12.71 9.23 -24.57
N THR A 275 -12.97 8.06 -24.01
CA THR A 275 -11.96 7.22 -23.35
C THR A 275 -11.34 6.25 -24.34
N TYR A 276 -10.04 6.03 -24.21
CA TYR A 276 -9.25 5.16 -25.09
C TYR A 276 -8.49 4.13 -24.26
N VAL A 277 -8.33 2.92 -24.78
CA VAL A 277 -7.45 1.89 -24.21
C VAL A 277 -6.59 1.24 -25.27
N ASP A 278 -5.42 0.79 -24.84
CA ASP A 278 -4.46 0.13 -25.71
C ASP A 278 -3.47 -0.74 -24.93
N CYS A 279 -2.59 -1.45 -25.65
CA CYS A 279 -1.42 -2.17 -25.13
C CYS A 279 -1.74 -3.23 -24.06
N LEU A 280 -2.86 -3.94 -24.16
CA LEU A 280 -3.24 -4.95 -23.18
C LEU A 280 -2.31 -6.16 -23.29
N SER A 281 -1.57 -6.43 -22.21
CA SER A 281 -0.68 -7.57 -22.07
C SER A 281 -0.93 -8.27 -20.74
N ILE A 282 -1.06 -9.60 -20.73
CA ILE A 282 -1.18 -10.39 -19.50
C ILE A 282 -0.07 -11.42 -19.45
N PHE A 283 0.66 -11.46 -18.34
CA PHE A 283 1.75 -12.38 -18.07
C PHE A 283 1.34 -13.25 -16.89
N SER A 284 0.88 -14.47 -17.16
CA SER A 284 0.54 -15.45 -16.13
C SER A 284 1.78 -15.85 -15.34
N ASP A 285 1.61 -15.98 -14.02
CA ASP A 285 2.63 -16.42 -13.05
C ASP A 285 3.95 -15.64 -13.09
N ARG A 286 3.91 -14.41 -13.61
CA ARG A 286 5.05 -13.50 -13.70
C ARG A 286 4.67 -12.15 -13.10
N TYR A 287 5.45 -11.71 -12.11
CA TYR A 287 5.20 -10.48 -11.34
C TYR A 287 6.16 -9.36 -11.77
N LEU A 288 5.77 -8.62 -12.81
CA LEU A 288 6.58 -7.61 -13.46
C LEU A 288 6.41 -6.24 -12.78
N PHE A 289 6.96 -6.11 -11.58
CA PHE A 289 7.00 -4.84 -10.84
C PHE A 289 7.75 -3.76 -11.62
N PRO A 290 7.31 -2.49 -11.56
CA PRO A 290 8.07 -1.39 -12.14
C PRO A 290 9.47 -1.28 -11.54
N GLN A 291 10.51 -1.36 -12.36
CA GLN A 291 11.92 -1.28 -11.96
C GLN A 291 12.52 0.05 -12.42
N ARG A 292 12.29 1.13 -11.66
CA ARG A 292 13.10 2.35 -11.84
C ARG A 292 14.54 2.05 -11.42
N LYS A 293 15.52 2.79 -11.97
CA LYS A 293 16.93 2.76 -11.55
C LYS A 293 17.02 2.62 -10.03
N GLY A 294 17.47 1.46 -9.54
CA GLY A 294 17.21 0.95 -8.18
C GLY A 294 17.44 1.95 -7.04
N ALA A 295 18.42 2.85 -7.20
CA ALA A 295 18.53 4.07 -6.40
C ALA A 295 19.09 5.24 -7.23
N ILE A 296 18.69 6.46 -6.88
CA ILE A 296 19.24 7.71 -7.45
C ILE A 296 19.46 8.74 -6.34
N TYR A 297 20.37 9.69 -6.51
CA TYR A 297 20.41 10.88 -5.65
C TYR A 297 19.43 11.93 -6.19
N GLY A 298 18.43 12.33 -5.40
CA GLY A 298 17.40 13.24 -5.88
C GLY A 298 16.39 13.68 -4.83
N ASP A 299 15.35 14.36 -5.29
CA ASP A 299 14.29 14.88 -4.41
C ASP A 299 13.27 13.80 -4.05
N TYR A 300 12.86 13.80 -2.79
CA TYR A 300 11.68 13.08 -2.29
C TYR A 300 10.80 14.01 -1.47
N ILE A 301 9.55 13.61 -1.27
CA ILE A 301 8.58 14.39 -0.48
C ILE A 301 8.76 14.03 0.99
N ALA A 302 9.24 14.97 1.79
CA ALA A 302 9.46 14.77 3.22
C ALA A 302 8.27 15.26 4.07
N ASN A 303 7.51 16.22 3.56
CA ASN A 303 6.33 16.71 4.25
C ASN A 303 5.32 17.28 3.26
N TYR A 304 4.20 17.74 3.79
CA TYR A 304 3.29 18.63 3.10
C TYR A 304 2.97 19.82 4.00
N TYR A 305 2.41 20.91 3.49
CA TYR A 305 1.68 21.88 4.32
C TYR A 305 0.37 22.25 3.62
N CYS A 306 -0.61 22.78 4.33
CA CYS A 306 -1.91 23.07 3.74
C CYS A 306 -2.05 24.55 3.36
N LYS A 307 -2.43 24.84 2.12
CA LYS A 307 -2.72 26.17 1.59
C LYS A 307 -4.02 26.15 0.78
N ASN A 308 -5.02 26.92 1.17
CA ASN A 308 -6.34 26.97 0.52
C ASN A 308 -6.96 25.57 0.31
N SER A 309 -6.89 24.71 1.33
CA SER A 309 -7.31 23.28 1.28
C SER A 309 -6.49 22.37 0.36
N VAL A 310 -5.34 22.84 -0.16
CA VAL A 310 -4.39 22.10 -1.00
C VAL A 310 -3.10 21.80 -0.21
N PHE A 311 -2.66 20.55 -0.23
CA PHE A 311 -1.44 20.04 0.38
C PHE A 311 -0.24 20.25 -0.55
N ILE A 312 0.61 21.21 -0.22
CA ILE A 312 1.81 21.53 -0.98
C ILE A 312 2.98 20.69 -0.46
N PRO A 313 3.69 19.93 -1.32
CA PRO A 313 4.78 19.08 -0.87
C PRO A 313 6.01 19.90 -0.45
N VAL A 314 6.61 19.51 0.66
CA VAL A 314 7.93 19.96 1.11
C VAL A 314 8.93 18.87 0.75
N ARG A 315 9.94 19.22 -0.05
CA ARG A 315 10.92 18.28 -0.59
C ARG A 315 12.26 18.35 0.15
N ARG A 316 12.93 17.21 0.23
CA ARG A 316 14.33 17.07 0.69
C ARG A 316 15.11 16.25 -0.35
N LYS A 317 16.44 16.32 -0.30
CA LYS A 317 17.34 15.54 -1.14
C LYS A 317 17.96 14.38 -0.38
N GLY A 318 18.18 13.27 -1.07
CA GLY A 318 18.82 12.07 -0.50
C GLY A 318 19.00 10.98 -1.53
N VAL A 319 19.46 9.82 -1.07
CA VAL A 319 19.43 8.55 -1.81
C VAL A 319 17.98 8.06 -1.85
N VAL A 320 17.40 8.05 -3.04
CA VAL A 320 16.00 7.67 -3.29
C VAL A 320 15.95 6.29 -3.95
N VAL A 321 15.50 5.29 -3.19
CA VAL A 321 15.37 3.89 -3.58
C VAL A 321 14.02 3.65 -4.25
N SER A 322 14.03 2.94 -5.38
CA SER A 322 12.84 2.58 -6.16
C SER A 322 12.85 1.10 -6.52
N GLY A 323 11.72 0.56 -6.97
CA GLY A 323 11.63 -0.85 -7.33
C GLY A 323 11.67 -1.76 -6.09
N ARG A 324 11.83 -3.06 -6.32
CA ARG A 324 11.75 -4.09 -5.27
C ARG A 324 13.00 -4.96 -5.22
N GLY A 325 13.22 -5.63 -4.09
CA GLY A 325 14.40 -6.48 -3.89
C GLY A 325 15.71 -5.72 -3.74
N ASN A 326 15.68 -4.44 -3.36
CA ASN A 326 16.91 -3.68 -3.13
C ASN A 326 17.61 -4.17 -1.86
N THR A 327 18.93 -4.23 -1.89
CA THR A 327 19.83 -4.45 -0.75
C THR A 327 20.70 -3.22 -0.54
N LEU A 328 21.40 -3.13 0.59
CA LEU A 328 22.33 -2.01 0.81
C LEU A 328 23.43 -1.98 -0.26
N GLU A 329 23.91 -3.15 -0.69
CA GLU A 329 24.89 -3.28 -1.77
C GLU A 329 24.33 -2.81 -3.14
N SER A 330 23.09 -3.17 -3.49
CA SER A 330 22.50 -2.73 -4.75
C SER A 330 22.29 -1.21 -4.76
N VAL A 331 21.93 -0.63 -3.61
CA VAL A 331 21.83 0.82 -3.44
C VAL A 331 23.18 1.49 -3.64
N ALA A 332 24.25 1.01 -2.98
CA ALA A 332 25.59 1.55 -3.13
C ALA A 332 26.08 1.50 -4.59
N ARG A 333 25.87 0.37 -5.28
CA ARG A 333 26.21 0.21 -6.70
C ARG A 333 25.43 1.16 -7.62
N ALA A 334 24.13 1.35 -7.36
CA ALA A 334 23.30 2.24 -8.16
C ALA A 334 23.65 3.72 -7.98
N ILE A 335 24.00 4.13 -6.75
CA ILE A 335 24.43 5.50 -6.45
C ILE A 335 25.85 5.76 -6.95
N ASN A 336 26.74 4.77 -6.85
CA ASN A 336 28.13 4.84 -7.29
C ASN A 336 28.85 6.13 -6.88
N ASN A 337 28.58 6.58 -5.65
CA ASN A 337 29.18 7.78 -5.08
C ASN A 337 29.44 7.60 -3.58
N PRO A 338 30.71 7.38 -3.18
CA PRO A 338 31.05 7.11 -1.79
C PRO A 338 30.86 8.31 -0.86
N THR A 339 30.70 9.54 -1.38
CA THR A 339 30.38 10.71 -0.54
C THR A 339 28.92 10.74 -0.10
N LEU A 340 28.07 9.89 -0.67
CA LEU A 340 26.64 9.80 -0.36
C LEU A 340 26.30 8.48 0.33
N PHE A 341 26.85 7.37 -0.19
CA PHE A 341 26.53 6.03 0.29
C PHE A 341 27.68 5.05 -0.02
N ILE A 342 28.21 4.39 1.01
CA ILE A 342 29.23 3.34 0.87
C ILE A 342 28.71 2.01 1.37
N TYR A 343 29.26 0.92 0.85
CA TYR A 343 29.03 -0.44 1.32
C TYR A 343 30.35 -1.21 1.39
N ASP A 344 30.68 -1.70 2.58
CA ASP A 344 31.78 -2.62 2.84
C ASP A 344 31.23 -4.06 2.78
N ARG A 345 31.62 -4.80 1.73
CA ARG A 345 31.12 -6.16 1.48
C ARG A 345 31.62 -7.15 2.53
N ASP A 346 32.84 -7.00 3.03
CA ASP A 346 33.43 -7.94 3.99
C ASP A 346 32.74 -7.82 5.36
N LYS A 347 32.41 -6.58 5.75
CA LYS A 347 31.68 -6.31 7.00
C LYS A 347 30.17 -6.28 6.85
N LYS A 348 29.64 -6.42 5.63
CA LYS A 348 28.21 -6.21 5.30
C LYS A 348 27.64 -4.93 5.90
N THR A 349 28.43 -3.85 5.85
CA THR A 349 28.11 -2.59 6.53
C THR A 349 28.00 -1.46 5.51
N ALA A 350 26.88 -0.74 5.55
CA ALA A 350 26.68 0.49 4.79
C ALA A 350 26.79 1.73 5.67
N ILE A 351 27.28 2.83 5.11
CA ILE A 351 27.19 4.16 5.72
C ILE A 351 26.52 5.10 4.73
N CYS A 352 25.41 5.71 5.15
CA CYS A 352 24.68 6.73 4.41
C CYS A 352 25.03 8.10 4.98
N TYR A 353 25.61 8.98 4.16
CA TYR A 353 26.03 10.34 4.50
C TYR A 353 24.98 11.40 4.12
N THR A 354 23.75 10.96 3.87
CA THR A 354 22.63 11.81 3.47
C THR A 354 21.31 11.16 3.90
N ASN A 355 20.18 11.71 3.47
CA ASN A 355 18.87 11.07 3.69
C ASN A 355 18.73 9.81 2.84
N LEU A 356 18.07 8.79 3.38
CA LEU A 356 17.69 7.57 2.65
C LEU A 356 16.17 7.53 2.53
N ALA A 357 15.62 7.48 1.32
CA ALA A 357 14.18 7.51 1.09
C ALA A 357 13.73 6.35 0.20
N LEU A 358 12.75 5.58 0.65
CA LEU A 358 12.05 4.60 -0.18
C LEU A 358 10.84 5.26 -0.83
N ARG A 359 10.75 5.19 -2.17
CA ARG A 359 9.57 5.66 -2.90
C ARG A 359 8.34 4.83 -2.57
N PRO A 360 7.12 5.34 -2.86
CA PRO A 360 5.92 4.55 -2.70
C PRO A 360 6.02 3.17 -3.38
N GLY A 361 5.70 2.11 -2.66
CA GLY A 361 5.79 0.71 -3.11
C GLY A 361 7.19 0.12 -3.26
N ALA A 362 8.26 0.87 -2.96
CA ALA A 362 9.62 0.37 -3.03
C ALA A 362 9.94 -0.59 -1.87
N GLN A 363 10.84 -1.55 -2.09
CA GLN A 363 11.27 -2.51 -1.07
C GLN A 363 12.78 -2.44 -0.85
N LEU A 364 13.19 -2.40 0.42
CA LEU A 364 14.57 -2.56 0.88
C LEU A 364 14.65 -3.76 1.86
N VAL A 365 15.60 -4.64 1.62
CA VAL A 365 15.82 -5.87 2.39
C VAL A 365 17.23 -5.86 2.97
N LEU A 366 17.34 -6.05 4.28
CA LEU A 366 18.59 -6.19 5.03
C LEU A 366 18.65 -7.59 5.64
N THR A 367 19.70 -8.36 5.32
CA THR A 367 19.89 -9.72 5.86
C THR A 367 21.30 -9.91 6.38
N GLY A 368 21.45 -9.87 7.71
CA GLY A 368 22.77 -9.91 8.35
C GLY A 368 23.60 -8.66 8.09
N GLU A 369 22.96 -7.52 7.79
CA GLU A 369 23.62 -6.28 7.38
C GLU A 369 23.51 -5.19 8.46
N VAL A 370 24.44 -4.22 8.41
CA VAL A 370 24.43 -3.03 9.26
C VAL A 370 24.27 -1.79 8.38
N LEU A 371 23.23 -0.99 8.61
CA LEU A 371 23.08 0.34 8.02
C LEU A 371 23.38 1.39 9.08
N LYS A 372 24.36 2.26 8.81
CA LYS A 372 24.67 3.42 9.65
C LYS A 372 24.26 4.72 8.95
N ILE A 373 23.54 5.58 9.65
CA ILE A 373 23.26 6.94 9.20
C ILE A 373 24.29 7.88 9.85
N HIS A 374 25.01 8.63 9.03
CA HIS A 374 26.02 9.58 9.49
C HIS A 374 25.46 10.97 9.55
N SER A 375 25.39 11.56 10.75
CA SER A 375 24.90 12.92 11.00
C SER A 375 25.89 13.72 11.83
N GLU A 376 26.07 15.00 11.50
CA GLU A 376 26.90 15.98 12.23
C GLU A 376 26.10 16.74 13.29
N LYS A 377 24.77 16.59 13.28
CA LYS A 377 23.87 17.11 14.31
C LYS A 377 22.62 16.24 14.45
N ASP A 378 21.98 16.34 15.60
CA ASP A 378 20.77 15.59 15.94
C ASP A 378 19.67 15.79 14.90
N GLY A 379 19.17 14.66 14.36
CA GLY A 379 18.06 14.64 13.43
C GLY A 379 18.35 15.23 12.04
N GLU A 380 19.61 15.45 11.68
CA GLU A 380 20.03 15.98 10.38
C GLU A 380 19.52 15.12 9.22
N HIS A 381 19.78 13.81 9.31
CA HIS A 381 19.41 12.85 8.30
C HIS A 381 18.27 11.94 8.74
N GLU A 382 17.56 11.41 7.74
CA GLU A 382 16.38 10.58 7.96
C GLU A 382 16.33 9.36 7.05
N ILE A 383 15.63 8.33 7.54
CA ILE A 383 15.14 7.21 6.75
C ILE A 383 13.65 7.42 6.49
N ALA A 384 13.29 7.75 5.25
CA ALA A 384 11.91 7.99 4.84
C ALA A 384 11.29 6.76 4.18
N LEU A 385 10.11 6.34 4.64
CA LEU A 385 9.34 5.25 4.05
C LEU A 385 8.07 5.81 3.42
N GLY A 386 8.03 5.86 2.09
CA GLY A 386 6.86 6.30 1.34
C GLY A 386 5.65 5.37 1.47
N TYR A 387 4.51 5.81 0.96
CA TYR A 387 3.27 5.03 0.97
C TYR A 387 3.44 3.60 0.42
N GLY A 388 3.01 2.59 1.15
CA GLY A 388 3.12 1.19 0.70
C GLY A 388 4.54 0.65 0.56
N ALA A 389 5.56 1.42 0.97
CA ALA A 389 6.94 0.97 0.97
C ALA A 389 7.16 -0.19 1.96
N GLU A 390 8.21 -0.96 1.72
CA GLU A 390 8.50 -2.19 2.45
C GLU A 390 9.94 -2.16 2.96
N LEU A 391 10.11 -2.29 4.27
CA LEU A 391 11.39 -2.51 4.89
C LEU A 391 11.36 -3.85 5.62
N GLU A 392 12.26 -4.74 5.20
CA GLU A 392 12.45 -6.05 5.83
C GLU A 392 13.88 -6.13 6.35
N MET A 393 14.05 -6.33 7.65
CA MET A 393 15.34 -6.51 8.27
C MET A 393 15.37 -7.79 9.12
N ARG A 394 16.35 -8.65 8.86
CA ARG A 394 16.53 -9.93 9.53
C ARG A 394 17.97 -10.05 10.01
N ASN A 395 18.16 -10.34 11.30
CA ASN A 395 19.50 -10.42 11.90
C ASN A 395 20.36 -9.17 11.61
N SER A 396 19.75 -7.99 11.57
CA SER A 396 20.37 -6.77 11.03
C SER A 396 20.33 -5.61 12.03
N THR A 397 21.12 -4.58 11.78
CA THR A 397 21.18 -3.37 12.63
C THR A 397 20.98 -2.11 11.80
N ILE A 398 20.15 -1.19 12.27
CA ILE A 398 20.09 0.20 11.78
C ILE A 398 20.43 1.13 12.95
N THR A 399 21.46 1.97 12.79
CA THR A 399 21.94 2.87 13.86
C THR A 399 22.60 4.13 13.29
N SER A 400 23.07 5.05 14.15
CA SER A 400 24.01 6.11 13.76
C SER A 400 25.46 5.65 13.90
N ASN A 401 26.38 6.22 13.11
CA ASN A 401 27.83 6.06 13.36
C ASN A 401 28.45 7.24 14.13
N THR A 402 27.67 8.25 14.49
CA THR A 402 28.06 9.38 15.34
C THR A 402 27.21 9.39 16.61
N ALA A 403 27.47 10.33 17.53
CA ALA A 403 26.64 10.55 18.70
C ALA A 403 25.22 11.04 18.34
N HIS A 404 25.03 11.59 17.14
CA HIS A 404 23.79 12.24 16.72
C HIS A 404 22.77 11.25 16.19
N PHE A 405 21.53 11.36 16.67
CA PHE A 405 20.46 10.45 16.25
C PHE A 405 19.95 10.79 14.84
N PHE A 406 19.46 9.78 14.13
CA PHE A 406 18.74 9.99 12.86
C PHE A 406 17.22 9.92 13.05
N ASN A 407 16.47 10.43 12.08
CA ASN A 407 15.02 10.46 12.12
C ASN A 407 14.37 9.37 11.26
N TRP A 408 13.31 8.73 11.76
CA TRP A 408 12.39 8.01 10.90
C TRP A 408 11.33 8.95 10.34
N ARG A 409 11.10 8.87 9.03
CA ARG A 409 10.03 9.60 8.35
C ARG A 409 9.13 8.62 7.60
N ILE A 410 8.34 7.90 8.37
CA ILE A 410 7.34 6.97 7.83
C ILE A 410 6.13 7.78 7.35
N ALA A 411 5.60 7.43 6.17
CA ALA A 411 4.39 8.02 5.63
C ALA A 411 3.27 7.98 6.68
N SER A 412 2.61 9.09 6.93
CA SER A 412 1.59 9.25 7.96
C SER A 412 0.75 10.49 7.72
N GLY A 413 -0.34 10.64 8.46
CA GLY A 413 -1.12 11.89 8.45
C GLY A 413 -0.37 13.13 8.96
N GLY A 414 0.76 12.97 9.65
CA GLY A 414 1.57 14.07 10.21
C GLY A 414 2.76 14.51 9.33
N THR A 415 3.24 13.65 8.43
CA THR A 415 4.47 13.89 7.63
C THR A 415 4.20 13.81 6.12
N GLN A 416 4.36 12.63 5.53
CA GLN A 416 4.16 12.35 4.11
C GLN A 416 2.87 11.53 3.95
N TYR A 417 1.91 12.04 3.19
CA TYR A 417 0.62 11.38 3.04
C TYR A 417 0.64 10.12 2.18
N GLY A 418 -0.41 9.32 2.33
CA GLY A 418 -0.54 7.94 1.89
C GLY A 418 -1.15 7.69 0.51
N TYR A 419 -1.24 8.65 -0.40
CA TYR A 419 -1.66 8.31 -1.75
C TYR A 419 -1.03 9.27 -2.75
N PRO A 420 0.00 8.82 -3.49
CA PRO A 420 0.87 9.70 -4.26
C PRO A 420 0.24 10.22 -5.55
N LEU A 421 -0.91 9.68 -5.98
CA LEU A 421 -1.59 10.00 -7.23
C LEU A 421 -2.81 10.94 -7.08
N ALA A 422 -3.26 11.25 -5.85
CA ALA A 422 -4.42 12.12 -5.67
C ALA A 422 -4.08 13.59 -5.89
N GLN A 423 -5.13 14.37 -6.19
CA GLN A 423 -5.09 15.79 -5.92
C GLN A 423 -4.67 16.01 -4.47
N CYS A 424 -3.79 16.98 -4.27
CA CYS A 424 -3.38 17.51 -2.98
C CYS A 424 -4.53 17.98 -2.08
N THR A 425 -5.81 17.73 -2.37
CA THR A 425 -6.97 18.02 -1.52
C THR A 425 -7.63 16.75 -0.94
N LYS A 426 -7.21 15.53 -1.38
CA LYS A 426 -7.95 14.25 -1.20
C LYS A 426 -7.12 13.10 -0.59
N LEU A 427 -6.07 13.44 0.17
CA LEU A 427 -5.05 12.47 0.55
C LEU A 427 -5.54 11.38 1.52
N SER A 428 -5.13 10.14 1.27
CA SER A 428 -5.26 9.04 2.22
C SER A 428 -4.35 9.28 3.43
N TYR A 429 -4.93 9.29 4.63
CA TYR A 429 -4.20 9.43 5.89
C TYR A 429 -3.83 8.04 6.40
N ALA A 430 -2.97 7.30 5.69
CA ALA A 430 -2.50 5.98 6.08
C ALA A 430 -1.13 5.70 5.46
N SER A 431 -0.25 4.96 6.14
CA SER A 431 1.07 4.59 5.60
C SER A 431 0.98 3.43 4.61
N HIS A 432 0.15 2.44 4.94
CA HIS A 432 0.07 1.12 4.30
C HIS A 432 1.43 0.42 4.11
N ILE A 433 2.44 0.81 4.90
CA ILE A 433 3.77 0.23 4.76
C ILE A 433 3.80 -1.22 5.26
N THR A 434 4.82 -1.95 4.82
CA THR A 434 5.27 -3.20 5.45
C THR A 434 6.54 -2.90 6.21
N PHE A 435 6.54 -3.13 7.52
CA PHE A 435 7.73 -3.03 8.37
C PHE A 435 7.93 -4.34 9.11
N VAL A 436 9.00 -5.05 8.77
CA VAL A 436 9.37 -6.33 9.38
C VAL A 436 10.77 -6.21 9.94
N ALA A 437 10.91 -6.40 11.25
CA ALA A 437 12.18 -6.53 11.93
C ALA A 437 12.18 -7.80 12.78
N GLU A 438 13.11 -8.70 12.49
CA GLU A 438 13.26 -9.97 13.21
C GLU A 438 14.71 -10.16 13.65
N ASN A 439 14.93 -10.52 14.93
CA ASN A 439 16.25 -10.72 15.54
C ASN A 439 17.20 -9.53 15.29
N SER A 440 16.70 -8.30 15.45
CA SER A 440 17.33 -7.11 14.89
C SER A 440 17.40 -5.97 15.89
N THR A 441 18.28 -5.00 15.61
CA THR A 441 18.45 -3.80 16.45
C THR A 441 18.17 -2.54 15.64
N ILE A 442 17.36 -1.64 16.19
CA ILE A 442 17.20 -0.27 15.72
C ILE A 442 17.60 0.65 16.86
N ASP A 443 18.61 1.48 16.62
CA ASP A 443 19.29 2.23 17.67
C ASP A 443 19.54 3.70 17.27
N ASN A 444 19.67 4.58 18.26
CA ASN A 444 19.98 6.01 18.13
C ASN A 444 19.10 6.73 17.10
N CYS A 445 17.79 6.63 17.27
CA CYS A 445 16.83 7.21 16.34
C CYS A 445 15.62 7.85 17.05
N ALA A 446 14.84 8.60 16.28
CA ALA A 446 13.61 9.22 16.74
C ALA A 446 12.47 9.07 15.72
N HIS A 447 11.24 9.39 16.13
CA HIS A 447 10.08 9.54 15.26
C HIS A 447 9.63 8.26 14.50
N LEU A 448 9.69 7.10 15.16
CA LEU A 448 9.06 5.87 14.67
C LEU A 448 7.53 5.97 14.78
N LEU A 449 6.89 6.55 13.75
CA LEU A 449 5.44 6.69 13.65
C LEU A 449 4.85 5.67 12.67
N PHE A 450 4.27 4.60 13.19
CA PHE A 450 3.54 3.60 12.41
C PHE A 450 2.07 3.98 12.31
N ASP A 451 1.71 4.64 11.21
CA ASP A 451 0.33 5.07 10.95
C ASP A 451 -0.40 4.10 10.01
N SER A 452 -1.26 3.24 10.56
CA SER A 452 -2.04 2.22 9.84
C SER A 452 -1.17 1.41 8.87
N PRO A 453 -0.10 0.74 9.37
CA PRO A 453 0.72 -0.13 8.54
C PRO A 453 -0.10 -1.33 8.05
N MET A 454 0.21 -1.85 6.86
CA MET A 454 -0.35 -3.11 6.37
C MET A 454 0.27 -4.30 7.08
N VAL A 455 1.57 -4.22 7.35
CA VAL A 455 2.31 -5.22 8.12
C VAL A 455 3.19 -4.48 9.12
N LEU A 456 3.06 -4.80 10.39
CA LEU A 456 4.01 -4.41 11.43
C LEU A 456 4.41 -5.66 12.22
N ARG A 457 5.64 -6.10 12.03
CA ARG A 457 6.21 -7.25 12.73
C ARG A 457 7.53 -6.87 13.40
N LEU A 458 7.54 -6.88 14.72
CA LEU A 458 8.73 -6.71 15.55
C LEU A 458 8.89 -7.97 16.42
N LYS A 459 9.88 -8.80 16.11
CA LYS A 459 10.10 -10.06 16.82
C LYS A 459 11.56 -10.20 17.25
N ASN A 460 11.81 -10.36 18.54
CA ASN A 460 13.17 -10.39 19.08
C ASN A 460 13.95 -9.12 18.67
N VAL A 461 13.38 -7.94 18.94
CA VAL A 461 13.92 -6.66 18.48
C VAL A 461 14.36 -5.80 19.64
N ASN A 462 15.52 -5.17 19.50
CA ASN A 462 15.99 -4.13 20.42
C ASN A 462 15.76 -2.76 19.78
N LEU A 463 14.91 -1.95 20.42
CA LEU A 463 14.71 -0.54 20.12
C LEU A 463 15.39 0.29 21.21
N THR A 464 16.61 0.73 20.97
CA THR A 464 17.46 1.34 22.01
C THR A 464 17.87 2.76 21.66
N ASN A 465 18.26 3.52 22.69
CA ASN A 465 18.73 4.90 22.55
C ASN A 465 17.74 5.77 21.76
N LEU A 466 16.44 5.58 22.04
CA LEU A 466 15.38 6.30 21.34
C LEU A 466 15.26 7.75 21.84
N HIS A 467 15.04 8.67 20.92
CA HIS A 467 14.81 10.08 21.20
C HIS A 467 13.37 10.49 20.83
N GLU A 468 12.94 11.64 21.33
CA GLU A 468 11.60 12.19 21.11
C GLU A 468 11.68 13.47 20.27
N THR A 469 11.03 13.49 19.11
CA THR A 469 10.97 14.68 18.24
C THR A 469 9.64 14.76 17.50
N ASP A 470 9.27 15.94 17.00
CA ASP A 470 8.10 16.13 16.13
C ASP A 470 8.55 16.67 14.77
N LEU A 471 8.33 15.87 13.73
CA LEU A 471 8.73 16.21 12.36
C LEU A 471 7.55 16.66 11.50
N GLY A 472 6.35 16.78 12.07
CA GLY A 472 5.18 17.22 11.34
C GLY A 472 5.25 18.70 10.99
N ASP A 473 4.84 19.04 9.77
CA ASP A 473 4.59 20.42 9.38
C ASP A 473 3.11 20.68 9.66
N TYR A 474 2.76 21.70 10.43
CA TYR A 474 1.36 21.97 10.80
C TYR A 474 0.94 23.36 10.35
N ARG A 475 1.59 23.90 9.30
CA ARG A 475 1.25 25.20 8.73
C ARG A 475 -0.04 25.12 7.92
N PHE A 476 -0.90 26.13 8.12
CA PHE A 476 -2.16 26.33 7.43
C PHE A 476 -2.26 27.77 6.91
N GLU A 477 -2.37 27.93 5.59
CA GLU A 477 -2.46 29.24 4.91
C GLU A 477 -3.80 29.42 4.18
N GLY A 478 -4.45 30.58 4.34
CA GLY A 478 -5.66 30.95 3.58
C GLY A 478 -6.99 30.43 4.16
N SER A 479 -8.02 30.28 3.32
CA SER A 479 -9.35 29.78 3.74
C SER A 479 -9.38 28.24 3.72
N TYR A 480 -9.79 27.61 4.83
CA TYR A 480 -9.73 26.15 4.99
C TYR A 480 -10.88 25.58 5.84
N GLN A 481 -11.10 24.27 5.70
CA GLN A 481 -12.05 23.51 6.52
C GLN A 481 -11.45 23.15 7.88
N SER A 482 -12.19 23.40 8.97
CA SER A 482 -11.77 23.11 10.35
C SER A 482 -11.42 21.63 10.57
N ALA A 483 -12.13 20.71 9.93
CA ALA A 483 -11.88 19.27 10.02
C ALA A 483 -10.51 18.85 9.46
N LEU A 484 -10.03 19.46 8.38
CA LEU A 484 -8.69 19.19 7.82
C LEU A 484 -7.59 19.61 8.80
N ARG A 485 -7.79 20.75 9.48
CA ARG A 485 -6.87 21.23 10.52
C ARG A 485 -6.85 20.29 11.71
N GLY A 486 -8.02 19.95 12.27
CA GLY A 486 -8.13 19.03 13.41
C GLY A 486 -7.45 17.69 13.15
N ARG A 487 -7.54 17.14 11.93
CA ARG A 487 -6.85 15.88 11.56
C ARG A 487 -5.35 15.99 11.60
N ARG A 488 -4.78 17.10 11.13
CA ARG A 488 -3.33 17.26 11.10
C ARG A 488 -2.79 17.55 12.50
N GLU A 489 -3.50 18.41 13.24
CA GLU A 489 -3.18 18.75 14.62
C GLU A 489 -3.24 17.54 15.56
N PHE A 490 -4.07 16.53 15.26
CA PHE A 490 -4.10 15.27 16.00
C PHE A 490 -2.73 14.56 16.08
N TYR A 491 -1.89 14.71 15.06
CA TYR A 491 -0.55 14.13 15.01
C TYR A 491 0.51 14.97 15.74
N ARG A 492 0.19 16.19 16.17
CA ARG A 492 1.14 17.04 16.88
C ARG A 492 1.61 16.38 18.16
N GLY A 493 2.90 16.51 18.44
CA GLY A 493 3.53 16.01 19.66
C GLY A 493 4.83 15.27 19.37
N LEU A 494 5.67 15.20 20.39
CA LEU A 494 6.93 14.48 20.32
C LEU A 494 6.70 12.98 20.16
N LYS A 495 7.49 12.36 19.29
CA LYS A 495 7.38 10.94 18.94
C LYS A 495 8.72 10.26 19.12
N SER A 496 8.72 9.24 19.96
CA SER A 496 9.73 8.19 19.96
C SER A 496 9.22 7.02 19.14
N LEU A 497 8.33 6.20 19.72
CA LEU A 497 7.57 5.12 19.09
C LEU A 497 6.07 5.39 19.24
N TRP A 498 5.40 5.59 18.11
CA TRP A 498 3.95 5.74 18.02
C TRP A 498 3.38 4.64 17.12
N ILE A 499 2.37 3.93 17.60
CA ILE A 499 1.66 2.91 16.82
C ILE A 499 0.19 3.28 16.78
N PHE A 500 -0.30 3.56 15.57
CA PHE A 500 -1.64 4.06 15.34
C PHE A 500 -2.34 3.18 14.31
N THR A 501 -3.46 2.57 14.68
CA THR A 501 -4.35 1.88 13.72
C THR A 501 -5.70 2.59 13.69
N LYS A 502 -6.31 2.72 12.52
CA LYS A 502 -7.54 3.50 12.30
C LYS A 502 -8.68 2.64 11.79
N GLU A 503 -9.91 3.11 11.98
CA GLU A 503 -11.09 2.56 11.31
C GLU A 503 -11.32 3.31 9.99
N PHE A 504 -11.39 2.56 8.89
CA PHE A 504 -11.79 3.09 7.58
C PHE A 504 -13.26 2.74 7.28
N PRO A 505 -13.95 3.55 6.46
CA PRO A 505 -15.40 3.44 6.25
C PRO A 505 -15.87 2.11 5.67
N THR A 506 -15.02 1.43 4.91
CA THR A 506 -15.34 0.16 4.24
C THR A 506 -15.42 -1.02 5.21
N LYS A 507 -15.21 -0.81 6.52
CA LYS A 507 -15.07 -1.85 7.57
C LYS A 507 -13.96 -2.86 7.26
N THR A 508 -13.09 -2.52 6.31
CA THR A 508 -12.02 -3.40 5.86
C THR A 508 -10.77 -3.15 6.69
N PRO A 509 -10.14 -4.20 7.26
CA PRO A 509 -8.88 -4.03 7.95
C PRO A 509 -7.83 -3.44 7.00
N THR A 510 -7.07 -2.46 7.50
CA THR A 510 -5.90 -1.90 6.81
C THR A 510 -4.59 -2.46 7.32
N THR A 511 -4.61 -3.10 8.49
CA THR A 511 -3.50 -3.86 9.04
C THR A 511 -3.81 -5.34 8.87
N PHE A 512 -3.05 -6.01 8.01
CA PHE A 512 -3.20 -7.43 7.73
C PHE A 512 -2.33 -8.28 8.62
N GLU A 513 -1.16 -7.78 9.00
CA GLU A 513 -0.28 -8.49 9.92
C GLU A 513 0.20 -7.57 11.04
N PHE A 514 0.05 -8.04 12.27
CA PHE A 514 0.49 -7.32 13.46
C PHE A 514 1.06 -8.31 14.47
N GLU A 515 2.34 -8.15 14.79
CA GLU A 515 3.03 -8.91 15.82
C GLU A 515 4.12 -8.04 16.46
N ILE A 516 4.06 -7.89 17.77
CA ILE A 516 5.12 -7.29 18.58
C ILE A 516 5.38 -8.28 19.71
N SER A 517 6.52 -8.97 19.64
CA SER A 517 6.85 -10.03 20.58
C SER A 517 8.34 -10.04 20.92
N ASN A 518 8.65 -10.18 22.21
CA ASN A 518 10.02 -10.18 22.73
C ASN A 518 10.80 -8.93 22.24
N VAL A 519 10.36 -7.76 22.69
CA VAL A 519 10.92 -6.47 22.26
C VAL A 519 11.44 -5.70 23.47
N THR A 520 12.69 -5.26 23.41
CA THR A 520 13.26 -4.35 24.41
C THR A 520 13.14 -2.92 23.91
N ILE A 521 12.61 -2.01 24.73
CA ILE A 521 12.49 -0.59 24.41
C ILE A 521 13.21 0.25 25.46
N ARG A 522 14.16 1.09 25.04
CA ARG A 522 14.92 2.00 25.91
C ARG A 522 15.06 3.38 25.28
N GLY A 523 14.74 4.42 26.06
CA GLY A 523 15.04 5.80 25.70
C GLY A 523 16.52 6.13 25.86
N HIS A 524 17.02 7.10 25.09
CA HIS A 524 18.26 7.80 25.38
C HIS A 524 18.18 8.49 26.75
N ARG A 525 16.99 9.05 27.05
CA ARG A 525 16.59 9.55 28.36
C ARG A 525 15.30 8.87 28.77
N SER A 526 15.23 8.39 30.00
CA SER A 526 14.04 7.76 30.57
C SER A 526 13.39 8.69 31.62
N PRO A 527 12.05 8.74 31.71
CA PRO A 527 11.12 7.95 30.92
C PRO A 527 10.86 8.55 29.53
N LEU A 528 10.90 7.69 28.52
CA LEU A 528 10.40 7.88 27.16
C LEU A 528 8.89 7.57 27.11
N ASN A 529 8.14 8.17 26.18
CA ASN A 529 6.74 7.84 25.99
C ASN A 529 6.50 6.94 24.76
N ILE A 530 6.06 5.71 24.99
CA ILE A 530 5.59 4.80 23.93
C ILE A 530 4.09 5.02 23.73
N THR A 531 3.68 5.56 22.59
CA THR A 531 2.28 5.96 22.37
C THR A 531 1.52 4.96 21.51
N LEU A 532 0.38 4.49 22.01
CA LEU A 532 -0.46 3.48 21.37
C LEU A 532 -1.86 4.03 21.13
N LEU A 533 -2.31 3.95 19.87
CA LEU A 533 -3.63 4.37 19.39
C LEU A 533 -4.27 3.21 18.62
N LEU A 534 -4.49 2.09 19.29
CA LEU A 534 -4.90 0.83 18.65
C LEU A 534 -6.42 0.71 18.61
N ASN A 535 -7.03 0.83 17.44
CA ASN A 535 -8.48 0.85 17.29
C ASN A 535 -9.14 -0.46 17.78
N ALA A 536 -10.02 -0.36 18.76
CA ALA A 536 -10.65 -1.50 19.42
C ALA A 536 -11.66 -2.27 18.55
N LYS A 537 -12.06 -1.74 17.38
CA LYS A 537 -12.92 -2.44 16.41
C LYS A 537 -12.15 -3.30 15.41
N LEU A 538 -10.85 -3.05 15.26
CA LEU A 538 -9.97 -3.99 14.59
C LEU A 538 -9.77 -5.20 15.52
N PRO A 539 -9.38 -6.38 15.00
CA PRO A 539 -9.10 -7.54 15.84
C PRO A 539 -8.16 -7.13 16.98
N LYS A 540 -8.57 -7.38 18.23
CA LYS A 540 -7.85 -6.88 19.40
C LYS A 540 -6.44 -7.45 19.41
N VAL A 541 -5.46 -6.54 19.33
CA VAL A 541 -4.04 -6.87 19.30
C VAL A 541 -3.43 -6.73 20.69
N ASN A 542 -2.58 -7.68 21.04
CA ASN A 542 -1.75 -7.62 22.25
C ASN A 542 -0.29 -7.38 21.86
N LEU A 543 0.45 -6.73 22.74
CA LEU A 543 1.92 -6.73 22.76
C LEU A 543 2.36 -7.86 23.71
N TYR A 544 3.35 -8.64 23.30
CA TYR A 544 3.83 -9.80 24.06
C TYR A 544 5.29 -9.60 24.46
N ASP A 545 5.62 -9.88 25.72
CA ASP A 545 7.01 -9.96 26.19
C ASP A 545 7.80 -8.66 25.88
N VAL A 546 7.16 -7.51 26.08
CA VAL A 546 7.79 -6.21 25.85
C VAL A 546 8.41 -5.71 27.14
N ASP A 547 9.73 -5.54 27.13
CA ASP A 547 10.45 -4.94 28.24
C ASP A 547 10.70 -3.46 27.99
N ALA A 548 9.93 -2.62 28.67
CA ALA A 548 10.05 -1.16 28.68
C ALA A 548 10.06 -0.62 30.12
N HIS A 549 10.63 -1.36 31.10
CA HIS A 549 10.49 -1.08 32.54
C HIS A 549 10.82 0.36 33.00
N GLY A 550 11.69 1.08 32.28
CA GLY A 550 12.02 2.49 32.55
C GLY A 550 11.07 3.51 31.91
N GLU A 551 10.18 3.08 31.01
CA GLU A 551 9.45 3.93 30.07
C GLU A 551 7.94 3.95 30.33
N ASN A 552 7.28 5.02 29.86
CA ASN A 552 5.82 5.17 30.00
C ASN A 552 5.10 4.52 28.81
N ILE A 553 3.96 3.86 29.09
CA ILE A 553 2.98 3.50 28.07
C ILE A 553 1.91 4.59 28.03
N VAL A 554 1.84 5.31 26.93
CA VAL A 554 0.84 6.36 26.70
C VAL A 554 -0.24 5.80 25.79
N VAL A 555 -1.50 5.82 26.21
CA VAL A 555 -2.61 5.32 25.39
C VAL A 555 -3.58 6.45 25.09
N ARG A 556 -3.81 6.68 23.79
CA ARG A 556 -4.74 7.68 23.27
C ARG A 556 -5.83 6.98 22.47
N THR A 557 -6.95 7.64 22.33
CA THR A 557 -8.06 7.23 21.46
C THR A 557 -7.62 7.25 19.99
N SER A 558 -8.10 6.26 19.23
CA SER A 558 -7.87 6.14 17.80
C SER A 558 -8.84 7.04 17.02
N LEU A 559 -8.76 7.02 15.69
CA LEU A 559 -9.68 7.73 14.80
C LEU A 559 -10.44 6.77 13.88
N LYS A 560 -11.71 7.11 13.65
CA LYS A 560 -12.50 6.68 12.51
C LYS A 560 -12.41 7.76 11.44
N LEU A 561 -11.84 7.41 10.30
CA LEU A 561 -11.78 8.30 9.15
C LEU A 561 -13.07 8.12 8.31
N PRO A 562 -13.72 9.22 7.88
CA PRO A 562 -14.81 9.15 6.92
C PRO A 562 -14.28 8.89 5.50
N PHE A 563 -15.17 8.54 4.57
CA PHE A 563 -14.80 8.40 3.15
C PHE A 563 -14.25 9.74 2.64
N PRO A 564 -13.13 9.74 1.89
CA PRO A 564 -12.82 10.88 1.04
C PRO A 564 -13.84 10.86 -0.11
N ILE A 565 -14.80 11.78 -0.15
CA ILE A 565 -15.76 11.86 -1.26
C ILE A 565 -15.76 13.29 -1.81
N HIS A 566 -15.51 13.38 -3.11
CA HIS A 566 -15.76 14.46 -4.06
C HIS A 566 -15.37 15.91 -3.74
N ALA A 567 -15.25 16.68 -4.82
CA ALA A 567 -15.06 18.12 -4.85
C ALA A 567 -16.21 18.83 -4.10
N GLY A 568 -16.09 18.95 -2.78
CA GLY A 568 -17.10 19.62 -1.95
C GLY A 568 -17.07 19.27 -0.46
N GLY A 569 -16.57 18.11 -0.04
CA GLY A 569 -16.46 17.83 1.40
C GLY A 569 -16.15 16.40 1.78
N PHE A 570 -15.25 16.24 2.74
CA PHE A 570 -15.22 15.02 3.55
C PHE A 570 -16.61 14.81 4.17
N TRP A 571 -17.23 13.64 3.99
CA TRP A 571 -18.50 13.36 4.67
C TRP A 571 -18.26 13.33 6.17
N GLY A 572 -18.52 14.47 6.80
CA GLY A 572 -18.52 14.61 8.24
C GLY A 572 -17.14 14.57 8.90
N PRO A 573 -17.14 14.78 10.20
CA PRO A 573 -15.92 14.77 11.00
C PRO A 573 -15.33 13.37 11.10
N SER A 574 -14.00 13.30 11.22
CA SER A 574 -13.42 12.11 11.84
C SER A 574 -13.93 12.02 13.26
N ASN A 575 -14.37 10.83 13.65
CA ASN A 575 -14.80 10.58 15.01
C ASN A 575 -13.70 9.86 15.75
N TYR A 576 -13.60 10.11 17.05
CA TYR A 576 -12.81 9.29 17.92
C TYR A 576 -13.28 7.84 17.87
N ALA A 577 -12.33 6.92 17.92
CA ALA A 577 -12.56 5.50 18.06
C ALA A 577 -11.88 5.03 19.34
N LYS A 578 -12.57 4.16 20.09
CA LYS A 578 -12.00 3.56 21.29
C LYS A 578 -10.68 2.87 20.98
N SER A 579 -9.69 3.07 21.84
CA SER A 579 -8.46 2.27 21.81
C SER A 579 -8.52 1.13 22.81
N TYR A 580 -7.99 -0.03 22.43
CA TYR A 580 -7.79 -1.16 23.33
C TYR A 580 -6.37 -1.72 23.14
N VAL A 581 -5.63 -1.83 24.24
CA VAL A 581 -4.26 -2.39 24.25
C VAL A 581 -4.18 -3.51 25.27
N GLY A 582 -3.81 -4.71 24.84
CA GLY A 582 -3.39 -5.76 25.77
C GLY A 582 -1.87 -5.80 25.91
N LEU A 583 -1.38 -5.85 27.13
CA LEU A 583 0.04 -5.95 27.47
C LEU A 583 0.27 -7.29 28.16
N VAL A 584 0.75 -8.29 27.41
CA VAL A 584 0.97 -9.65 27.92
C VAL A 584 2.43 -9.82 28.29
N ASN A 585 2.68 -10.05 29.57
CA ASN A 585 4.02 -10.22 30.13
C ASN A 585 4.96 -9.03 29.81
N CYS A 586 4.44 -7.81 29.93
CA CYS A 586 5.18 -6.59 29.63
C CYS A 586 5.61 -5.86 30.90
N ARG A 587 6.82 -5.26 30.89
CA ARG A 587 7.29 -4.35 31.94
C ARG A 587 7.25 -2.91 31.47
N PHE A 588 6.81 -2.00 32.33
CA PHE A 588 6.75 -0.56 32.06
C PHE A 588 6.73 0.24 33.37
N LYS A 589 7.05 1.54 33.30
CA LYS A 589 7.04 2.44 34.46
C LYS A 589 5.64 2.78 34.93
N ARG A 590 4.77 3.21 34.01
CA ARG A 590 3.35 3.54 34.27
C ARG A 590 2.55 3.64 32.97
N ILE A 591 1.22 3.58 33.09
CA ILE A 591 0.26 3.85 32.01
C ILE A 591 -0.25 5.29 32.15
N MET A 592 -0.35 6.01 31.03
CA MET A 592 -0.82 7.39 30.96
C MET A 592 -1.92 7.56 29.92
N PHE A 593 -2.95 8.33 30.27
CA PHE A 593 -4.06 8.70 29.38
C PHE A 593 -4.09 10.22 29.25
N PRO A 594 -3.35 10.81 28.29
CA PRO A 594 -3.34 12.25 28.11
C PRO A 594 -4.71 12.73 27.62
N PRO A 595 -5.07 14.00 27.89
CA PRO A 595 -6.28 14.58 27.34
C PRO A 595 -6.19 14.59 25.81
N GLU A 596 -7.31 14.27 25.15
CA GLU A 596 -7.35 14.35 23.70
C GLU A 596 -7.36 15.80 23.23
N PRO A 597 -6.66 16.13 22.14
CA PRO A 597 -6.76 17.45 21.55
C PRO A 597 -8.21 17.72 21.15
N GLU A 598 -8.65 18.98 21.23
CA GLU A 598 -9.99 19.34 20.77
C GLU A 598 -10.07 19.12 19.25
N TYR A 599 -10.78 18.08 18.83
CA TYR A 599 -10.94 17.77 17.41
C TYR A 599 -12.13 18.54 16.86
N TYR A 600 -11.85 19.63 16.14
CA TYR A 600 -12.87 20.41 15.45
C TYR A 600 -13.61 19.56 14.42
N GLY A 601 -14.83 19.20 14.78
CA GLY A 601 -15.79 18.51 13.93
C GLY A 601 -16.47 17.33 14.61
N SER A 602 -15.87 16.62 15.57
CA SER A 602 -16.47 15.37 16.07
C SER A 602 -17.82 15.63 16.74
N SER A 603 -18.88 14.97 16.28
CA SER A 603 -20.20 15.05 16.91
C SER A 603 -20.35 14.10 18.11
N ARG A 604 -19.32 13.28 18.39
CA ARG A 604 -19.32 12.28 19.47
C ARG A 604 -18.12 12.47 20.39
N LYS A 605 -18.36 12.40 21.70
CA LYS A 605 -17.29 12.31 22.71
C LYS A 605 -16.47 11.05 22.45
N ALA A 606 -15.16 11.16 22.65
CA ALA A 606 -14.27 10.01 22.60
C ALA A 606 -14.68 8.98 23.66
N GLU A 607 -14.77 7.71 23.28
CA GLU A 607 -14.84 6.61 24.24
C GLU A 607 -13.48 6.42 24.89
N ASP A 608 -13.48 6.08 26.19
CA ASP A 608 -12.23 5.97 26.95
C ASP A 608 -11.37 4.82 26.43
N ALA A 609 -10.09 5.14 26.21
CA ALA A 609 -9.09 4.14 25.88
C ALA A 609 -8.88 3.18 27.06
N VAL A 610 -8.66 1.91 26.76
CA VAL A 610 -8.55 0.84 27.75
C VAL A 610 -7.24 0.08 27.57
N VAL A 611 -6.55 -0.19 28.68
CA VAL A 611 -5.39 -1.07 28.74
C VAL A 611 -5.72 -2.27 29.60
N ALA A 612 -5.38 -3.47 29.14
CA ALA A 612 -5.46 -4.70 29.92
C ALA A 612 -4.05 -5.27 30.11
N VAL A 613 -3.58 -5.33 31.35
CA VAL A 613 -2.27 -5.91 31.71
C VAL A 613 -2.48 -7.38 32.04
N LYS A 614 -1.66 -8.26 31.49
CA LYS A 614 -1.86 -9.70 31.50
C LYS A 614 -0.56 -10.47 31.73
N TYR A 615 -0.65 -11.69 32.24
CA TYR A 615 0.49 -12.57 32.47
C TYR A 615 0.19 -13.99 32.00
N TYR A 616 1.24 -14.74 31.69
CA TYR A 616 1.12 -16.17 31.42
C TYR A 616 0.86 -16.91 32.73
N LEU A 617 -0.03 -17.89 32.68
CA LEU A 617 -0.27 -18.80 33.79
C LEU A 617 0.67 -20.01 33.68
N ASP A 618 1.43 -20.27 34.73
CA ASP A 618 2.10 -21.56 34.94
C ASP A 618 1.45 -22.34 36.08
N VAL A 619 0.99 -23.56 35.80
CA VAL A 619 0.48 -24.50 36.81
C VAL A 619 1.34 -25.76 36.83
N LYS A 620 1.95 -26.01 37.99
CA LYS A 620 2.69 -27.24 38.27
C LYS A 620 1.76 -28.33 38.79
N GLY A 621 1.88 -29.55 38.25
CA GLY A 621 1.07 -30.69 38.66
C GLY A 621 1.37 -31.97 37.86
N PRO A 622 0.53 -33.01 37.97
CA PRO A 622 0.78 -34.28 37.28
C PRO A 622 0.55 -34.14 35.76
N PRO A 623 1.43 -34.70 34.91
CA PRO A 623 1.28 -34.66 33.45
C PRO A 623 -0.10 -35.11 32.95
N GLY A 624 -0.65 -34.42 31.97
CA GLY A 624 -1.96 -34.72 31.37
C GLY A 624 -3.17 -34.19 32.16
N ALA A 625 -2.97 -33.69 33.39
CA ALA A 625 -4.04 -33.10 34.18
C ALA A 625 -4.68 -31.92 33.44
N LYS A 626 -6.01 -31.84 33.50
CA LYS A 626 -6.80 -30.75 32.92
C LYS A 626 -6.77 -29.56 33.87
N VAL A 627 -6.38 -28.40 33.38
CA VAL A 627 -6.44 -27.13 34.10
C VAL A 627 -7.61 -26.33 33.53
N THR A 628 -8.54 -25.90 34.37
CA THR A 628 -9.66 -25.03 34.00
C THR A 628 -9.56 -23.70 34.76
N VAL A 629 -9.76 -22.58 34.08
CA VAL A 629 -9.63 -21.24 34.63
C VAL A 629 -10.89 -20.43 34.39
N LYS A 630 -11.33 -19.68 35.41
CA LYS A 630 -12.45 -18.77 35.36
C LYS A 630 -12.06 -17.44 35.99
N ASN A 631 -12.35 -16.33 35.32
CA ASN A 631 -12.27 -15.00 35.93
C ASN A 631 -13.48 -14.80 36.84
N ASP A 632 -13.26 -14.51 38.12
CA ASP A 632 -14.33 -14.37 39.10
C ASP A 632 -14.98 -12.97 39.09
N VAL A 633 -14.35 -12.01 38.41
CA VAL A 633 -14.76 -10.60 38.37
C VAL A 633 -15.48 -10.25 37.05
N ASP A 634 -14.95 -10.69 35.90
CA ASP A 634 -15.47 -10.32 34.58
C ASP A 634 -15.08 -11.34 33.48
N ASP A 635 -15.55 -12.58 33.61
CA ASP A 635 -15.28 -13.65 32.63
C ASP A 635 -15.95 -13.45 31.27
N VAL A 636 -16.84 -12.47 31.15
CA VAL A 636 -17.51 -12.14 29.89
C VAL A 636 -16.60 -11.29 29.03
N ASN A 637 -16.03 -10.22 29.60
CA ASN A 637 -15.21 -9.27 28.83
C ASN A 637 -13.71 -9.60 28.88
N PHE A 638 -13.25 -10.24 29.96
CA PHE A 638 -11.85 -10.58 30.22
C PHE A 638 -11.69 -12.04 30.70
N PRO A 639 -12.18 -13.04 29.94
CA PRO A 639 -11.94 -14.44 30.27
C PRO A 639 -10.44 -14.78 30.24
N ALA A 640 -10.10 -15.97 30.70
CA ALA A 640 -8.81 -16.56 30.36
C ALA A 640 -8.65 -16.68 28.84
N GLU A 641 -7.46 -16.32 28.36
CA GLU A 641 -7.14 -16.17 26.95
C GLU A 641 -6.04 -17.16 26.52
N ASN A 642 -5.96 -17.42 25.22
CA ASN A 642 -4.84 -18.11 24.59
C ASN A 642 -4.37 -17.33 23.36
N ARG A 643 -3.08 -17.38 23.05
CA ARG A 643 -2.50 -16.80 21.85
C ARG A 643 -2.89 -17.64 20.63
N LEU A 644 -3.69 -17.08 19.73
CA LEU A 644 -3.97 -17.69 18.43
C LEU A 644 -3.55 -16.74 17.30
N GLU A 645 -2.93 -17.31 16.28
CA GLU A 645 -2.85 -16.66 14.98
C GLU A 645 -4.16 -16.91 14.25
N VAL A 646 -5.01 -15.90 14.18
CA VAL A 646 -6.31 -16.02 13.51
C VAL A 646 -6.14 -15.60 12.06
N ARG A 647 -6.41 -16.54 11.16
CA ARG A 647 -6.86 -16.22 9.80
C ARG A 647 -8.38 -16.11 9.84
N PRO A 648 -8.98 -15.06 9.26
CA PRO A 648 -10.43 -15.06 9.07
C PRO A 648 -10.86 -16.28 8.23
N PRO A 649 -12.10 -16.77 8.40
CA PRO A 649 -12.59 -17.87 7.58
C PRO A 649 -12.65 -17.47 6.08
N GLU A 650 -12.47 -18.47 5.20
CA GLU A 650 -12.36 -18.29 3.74
C GLU A 650 -13.57 -17.58 3.11
N ASP A 651 -14.75 -17.70 3.73
CA ASP A 651 -16.01 -17.11 3.27
C ASP A 651 -16.05 -15.57 3.33
N LYS A 652 -15.11 -14.94 4.05
CA LYS A 652 -15.04 -13.48 4.17
C LYS A 652 -14.13 -12.82 3.13
N GLY A 653 -13.37 -13.58 2.33
CA GLY A 653 -12.54 -13.01 1.26
C GLY A 653 -11.47 -12.01 1.72
N TYR A 654 -10.95 -12.14 2.96
CA TYR A 654 -9.89 -11.29 3.51
C TYR A 654 -8.72 -12.13 3.99
N TYR A 655 -7.48 -11.64 3.85
CA TYR A 655 -6.29 -12.28 4.40
C TYR A 655 -5.63 -11.39 5.45
N TYR A 656 -5.93 -11.60 6.73
CA TYR A 656 -5.12 -11.05 7.82
C TYR A 656 -4.55 -12.17 8.69
N LEU A 657 -3.29 -12.04 9.07
CA LEU A 657 -2.57 -12.86 10.04
C LEU A 657 -2.29 -11.96 11.26
N ILE A 658 -3.26 -11.88 12.15
CA ILE A 658 -3.12 -11.09 13.37
C ILE A 658 -2.97 -12.05 14.54
N SER A 659 -1.94 -11.85 15.37
CA SER A 659 -1.81 -12.56 16.65
C SER A 659 -2.83 -11.98 17.62
N THR A 660 -4.05 -12.49 17.58
CA THR A 660 -5.12 -12.12 18.50
C THR A 660 -5.14 -13.06 19.70
N TYR A 661 -5.93 -12.71 20.71
CA TYR A 661 -6.29 -13.67 21.73
C TYR A 661 -7.58 -14.39 21.36
N SER A 662 -7.72 -15.63 21.81
CA SER A 662 -8.98 -16.36 21.80
C SER A 662 -9.37 -16.74 23.22
N THR A 663 -10.67 -16.81 23.47
CA THR A 663 -11.15 -17.29 24.75
C THR A 663 -10.76 -18.75 24.93
N SER A 664 -9.95 -19.04 25.93
CA SER A 664 -9.55 -20.39 26.28
C SER A 664 -9.50 -20.52 27.78
N ARG A 665 -10.42 -21.31 28.32
CA ARG A 665 -10.54 -21.56 29.76
C ARG A 665 -9.84 -22.83 30.18
N VAL A 666 -9.25 -23.58 29.25
CA VAL A 666 -8.78 -24.94 29.51
C VAL A 666 -7.43 -25.17 28.87
N THR A 667 -6.51 -25.73 29.64
CA THR A 667 -5.24 -26.26 29.15
C THR A 667 -4.94 -27.61 29.82
N ARG A 668 -3.81 -28.22 29.48
CA ARG A 668 -3.31 -29.44 30.09
C ARG A 668 -1.87 -29.28 30.54
N ILE A 669 -1.55 -29.90 31.66
CA ILE A 669 -0.18 -30.02 32.13
C ILE A 669 0.58 -30.92 31.16
N THR A 670 1.72 -30.45 30.68
CA THR A 670 2.58 -31.16 29.73
C THR A 670 3.40 -32.25 30.44
N PRO A 671 4.15 -33.10 29.71
CA PRO A 671 5.06 -34.06 30.31
C PRO A 671 6.12 -33.45 31.25
N SER A 672 6.43 -32.15 31.13
CA SER A 672 7.35 -31.47 32.05
C SER A 672 6.78 -31.26 33.46
N GLY A 673 5.49 -31.53 33.67
CA GLY A 673 4.79 -31.25 34.92
C GLY A 673 4.31 -29.80 35.05
N HIS A 674 4.45 -28.99 33.99
CA HIS A 674 4.01 -27.59 33.91
C HIS A 674 3.01 -27.40 32.77
N THR A 675 2.25 -26.31 32.79
CA THR A 675 1.45 -25.89 31.62
C THR A 675 2.36 -25.45 30.46
N PRO A 676 1.85 -25.36 29.21
CA PRO A 676 2.67 -25.03 28.05
C PRO A 676 3.42 -23.71 28.21
N LEU A 677 4.67 -23.67 27.72
CA LEU A 677 5.49 -22.47 27.77
C LEU A 677 4.97 -21.42 26.78
N PRO A 678 5.23 -20.12 27.01
CA PRO A 678 4.87 -19.06 26.07
C PRO A 678 5.36 -19.30 24.63
N THR A 679 6.51 -19.99 24.48
CA THR A 679 7.09 -20.37 23.19
C THR A 679 6.30 -21.43 22.43
N ASP A 680 5.52 -22.27 23.12
CA ASP A 680 4.76 -23.38 22.51
C ASP A 680 3.53 -22.87 21.75
N LYS A 681 3.11 -21.62 22.01
CA LYS A 681 1.94 -20.88 21.48
C LYS A 681 0.57 -21.56 21.72
N LYS A 682 0.44 -22.88 21.56
CA LYS A 682 -0.80 -23.64 21.69
C LYS A 682 -1.00 -24.10 23.13
N GLY A 683 -2.20 -23.88 23.66
CA GLY A 683 -2.54 -24.28 25.03
C GLY A 683 -1.96 -23.38 26.13
N VAL A 684 -1.26 -22.29 25.79
CA VAL A 684 -0.84 -21.28 26.77
C VAL A 684 -2.06 -20.55 27.30
N ILE A 685 -2.12 -20.31 28.61
CA ILE A 685 -3.19 -19.53 29.23
C ILE A 685 -2.65 -18.18 29.66
N ILE A 686 -3.38 -17.12 29.31
CA ILE A 686 -3.08 -15.73 29.64
C ILE A 686 -4.21 -15.20 30.52
N LEU A 687 -3.85 -14.63 31.67
CA LEU A 687 -4.78 -14.05 32.64
C LEU A 687 -4.58 -12.54 32.69
N THR A 688 -5.67 -11.79 32.66
CA THR A 688 -5.66 -10.34 32.86
C THR A 688 -5.48 -10.05 34.34
N ASP A 689 -4.42 -9.36 34.76
CA ASP A 689 -4.24 -8.86 36.13
C ASP A 689 -5.24 -7.74 36.40
N PHE A 690 -5.20 -6.69 35.57
CA PHE A 690 -6.10 -5.56 35.71
C PHE A 690 -6.41 -4.90 34.38
N VAL A 691 -7.49 -4.14 34.39
CA VAL A 691 -7.89 -3.24 33.32
C VAL A 691 -7.84 -1.82 33.84
N GLN A 692 -7.27 -0.91 33.05
CA GLN A 692 -7.13 0.49 33.41
C GLN A 692 -7.63 1.39 32.27
N ASP A 693 -8.34 2.44 32.65
CA ASP A 693 -8.70 3.57 31.78
C ASP A 693 -8.37 4.89 32.50
N LYS A 694 -8.82 6.02 31.95
CA LYS A 694 -8.60 7.33 32.56
C LYS A 694 -9.29 7.52 33.91
N ASN A 695 -10.32 6.72 34.21
CA ASN A 695 -11.17 6.83 35.40
C ASN A 695 -10.68 5.95 36.55
N GLY A 696 -9.90 4.89 36.27
CA GLY A 696 -9.29 4.08 37.32
C GLY A 696 -8.80 2.70 36.87
N LYS A 697 -8.45 1.89 37.87
CA LYS A 697 -7.96 0.51 37.73
C LYS A 697 -9.01 -0.47 38.29
N LYS A 698 -9.32 -1.52 37.56
CA LYS A 698 -10.15 -2.67 37.99
C LYS A 698 -9.29 -3.93 37.98
N GLU A 699 -9.03 -4.48 39.16
CA GLU A 699 -8.27 -5.73 39.34
C GLU A 699 -9.15 -6.96 39.11
N MET A 700 -8.54 -8.04 38.66
CA MET A 700 -9.19 -9.32 38.35
C MET A 700 -8.67 -10.41 39.29
N THR A 701 -9.55 -11.35 39.60
CA THR A 701 -9.22 -12.52 40.41
C THR A 701 -9.72 -13.78 39.70
N TYR A 702 -9.07 -14.91 39.96
CA TYR A 702 -9.34 -16.16 39.23
C TYR A 702 -9.53 -17.35 40.15
N THR A 703 -10.36 -18.27 39.66
CA THR A 703 -10.49 -19.63 40.18
C THR A 703 -9.87 -20.59 39.18
N ILE A 704 -8.88 -21.37 39.65
CA ILE A 704 -8.19 -22.40 38.89
C ILE A 704 -8.51 -23.77 39.45
N THR A 705 -8.94 -24.69 38.59
CA THR A 705 -9.26 -26.07 38.94
C THR A 705 -8.38 -27.02 38.17
N VAL A 706 -7.67 -27.92 38.85
CA VAL A 706 -6.82 -28.96 38.28
C VAL A 706 -7.48 -30.32 38.53
N GLU A 707 -7.69 -31.09 37.47
CA GLU A 707 -8.40 -32.38 37.50
C GLU A 707 -7.59 -33.48 36.79
N LYS A 708 -7.43 -34.64 37.43
CA LYS A 708 -6.84 -35.84 36.83
C LYS A 708 -7.36 -37.10 37.51
N ASP A 709 -7.84 -38.08 36.74
CA ASP A 709 -8.21 -39.42 37.22
C ASP A 709 -9.13 -39.41 38.46
N GLY A 710 -10.12 -38.53 38.47
CA GLY A 710 -11.07 -38.37 39.59
C GLY A 710 -10.59 -37.46 40.73
N TRP A 711 -9.30 -37.11 40.77
CA TRP A 711 -8.76 -36.13 41.70
C TRP A 711 -9.01 -34.70 41.21
N LYS A 712 -9.41 -33.82 42.12
CA LYS A 712 -9.70 -32.42 41.85
C LYS A 712 -9.11 -31.52 42.92
N LYS A 713 -8.41 -30.46 42.51
CA LYS A 713 -7.98 -29.37 43.38
C LYS A 713 -8.45 -28.04 42.79
N THR A 714 -9.10 -27.21 43.60
CA THR A 714 -9.54 -25.87 43.21
C THR A 714 -8.87 -24.84 44.10
N ILE A 715 -8.32 -23.80 43.48
CA ILE A 715 -7.69 -22.66 44.14
C ILE A 715 -8.44 -21.41 43.67
N THR A 716 -8.91 -20.60 44.60
CA THR A 716 -9.68 -19.38 44.34
C THR A 716 -8.87 -18.14 44.71
N ALA A 717 -9.37 -16.95 44.35
CA ALA A 717 -8.74 -15.65 44.68
C ALA A 717 -7.28 -15.53 44.19
N ILE A 718 -6.98 -16.14 43.03
CA ILE A 718 -5.67 -16.01 42.39
C ILE A 718 -5.62 -14.65 41.70
N ASN A 719 -4.63 -13.84 42.08
CA ASN A 719 -4.41 -12.51 41.55
C ASN A 719 -3.11 -12.51 40.76
N PRO A 720 -3.16 -12.44 39.42
CA PRO A 720 -1.95 -12.22 38.62
C PRO A 720 -1.29 -10.91 39.02
N GLY A 721 0.02 -10.77 38.85
CA GLY A 721 0.70 -9.53 39.18
C GLY A 721 2.14 -9.45 38.68
N PRO A 722 2.83 -8.31 38.89
CA PRO A 722 4.18 -8.09 38.33
C PRO A 722 5.24 -9.09 38.75
N HIS A 723 5.03 -9.83 39.85
CA HIS A 723 5.93 -10.89 40.31
C HIS A 723 5.82 -12.20 39.50
N TRP A 724 4.88 -12.27 38.54
CA TRP A 724 4.75 -13.39 37.60
C TRP A 724 5.60 -13.23 36.35
N TYR A 725 6.07 -12.00 36.08
CA TYR A 725 7.11 -11.74 35.08
C TYR A 725 8.45 -12.31 35.59
#